data_AF-T1JAD6-F1
#
_entry.id   AF-T1JAD6-F1
#
_cell.length_a   1.000
_cell.length_b   1.000
_cell.length_c   1.000
_cell.angle_alpha   90.00
_cell.angle_beta   90.00
_cell.angle_gamma   90.00
#
_symmetry.space_group_name_H-M   'P 1'
#
loop_
_entity.id
_entity.type
_entity.pdbx_description
1 polymer ?
#
loop_
_entity_poly.entity_id
_entity_poly.type
_entity_poly.pdbx_seq_one_letter_code
_entity_poly.pdbx_strand_id
1 'polypeptide(L)'
;MFTTRFLLSIFAVTWHPTVVTSTDIENLPKVFITVSSLATIQHPKIITERRIQLNWYNAQPADHDWIGLFDHDVETGDISSPFAVHQINSHQGVHTTSSSMPRQVFVGELKRRCLGFWVAYVRNDTSIASNCIKIEPNWMHENQQIIGNFALTELFIPGTHDAGSHQPYRGWPDENPITKYKITQDEDLWAQFVYGIRHVDLRIGYYAETDEFYIIHGPLRVNPFLPELTNIRKFLDSTKEFLILDFHEFGFEENRLDRHVKFLTLLKSLLGPFIIPVTRGKRVTLNELWKSNQRVLLMYNDKFHTESDLLWPGVYQAWANANKLQELKDYFTNLFKTPKFPSSWNVWSAQAELTANSFYILTHPFDGVRLFADMVNLNVTYWFRDLWWDKANCVATDFFLGNNIIEIAINSNKKRRDLKVMVIVVFVLLSLISNGDTCLKTISRVNRLASNFQPMYDSFDRDKGTSLPQKPKFIIPQVLKGCRQRTTDSARVFLTVSSLPTEHGFSDRRLEFNWYNIMPRKGDWIGLFTTDPCINNTAQPIEFIQVIDYPEDSYMTNIHFPHQHFDKFNLTSICLGFWIAYVRNDLVLDSDCKKSQPHWMWENRKSIQHLTLSQLMIPGTHLSGSYKMNITGSETLDSLIGPFETTQDETLWNQLVYGNRYLEIAVALHARTKEHWIQFDEFLANPLIPALNEIRNFIESTNEIIIIDIHSFLKGFSFHNVSVSRRHRMLVQKLIDILQPYLIPKSMGINVTLKDLWADNKRIYISYNDENHVHDQHLWPGIPHFLVETVKVEMLVTYFERFSPTVNKRLWTAQAHLTPTDAFKITKANSSLRHLAHESNHYFTEWFRDFWWDKSNIIATDFFHGNNLIDVAIEANQERDATHE
;
A
#
# COMPACT_ATOMS: atom_id res chain seq x y z
N MET A 1 -68.16 25.19 -8.94
CA MET A 1 -68.48 23.74 -8.80
C MET A 1 -68.95 23.13 -10.13
N PHE A 2 -68.32 23.47 -11.27
CA PHE A 2 -68.79 23.02 -12.60
C PHE A 2 -67.69 22.60 -13.60
N THR A 3 -66.44 22.46 -13.12
CA THR A 3 -65.28 22.07 -13.95
C THR A 3 -64.68 20.71 -13.57
N THR A 4 -64.97 20.18 -12.38
CA THR A 4 -64.39 18.94 -11.86
C THR A 4 -64.95 17.64 -12.47
N ARG A 5 -66.06 17.70 -13.22
CA ARG A 5 -66.65 16.52 -13.91
C ARG A 5 -66.34 16.43 -15.41
N PHE A 6 -65.82 17.49 -16.03
CA PHE A 6 -65.50 17.50 -17.47
C PHE A 6 -64.08 17.00 -17.77
N LEU A 7 -63.15 17.09 -16.80
CA LEU A 7 -61.78 16.59 -16.95
C LEU A 7 -61.65 15.07 -16.68
N LEU A 8 -62.53 14.49 -15.88
CA LEU A 8 -62.56 13.04 -15.62
C LEU A 8 -63.14 12.22 -16.80
N SER A 9 -63.83 12.87 -17.74
CA SER A 9 -64.45 12.20 -18.90
C SER A 9 -63.52 12.12 -20.13
N ILE A 10 -62.44 12.92 -20.17
CA ILE A 10 -61.48 12.92 -21.29
C ILE A 10 -60.40 11.83 -21.12
N PHE A 11 -60.13 11.36 -19.90
CA PHE A 11 -59.17 10.28 -19.63
C PHE A 11 -59.70 8.85 -19.89
N ALA A 12 -60.99 8.70 -20.22
CA ALA A 12 -61.62 7.37 -20.38
C ALA A 12 -61.67 6.86 -21.83
N VAL A 13 -61.22 7.64 -22.82
CA VAL A 13 -61.28 7.27 -24.25
C VAL A 13 -59.96 7.62 -24.94
N THR A 14 -59.40 6.68 -25.71
CA THR A 14 -58.13 6.76 -26.48
C THR A 14 -56.81 6.70 -25.69
N TRP A 15 -56.56 5.59 -24.98
CA TRP A 15 -55.35 4.77 -25.22
C TRP A 15 -55.51 3.37 -24.61
N HIS A 16 -55.61 2.36 -25.47
CA HIS A 16 -55.36 0.96 -25.13
C HIS A 16 -54.10 0.52 -25.87
N PRO A 17 -52.92 0.58 -25.25
CA PRO A 17 -51.94 -0.48 -25.42
C PRO A 17 -52.36 -1.65 -24.53
N THR A 18 -52.34 -2.86 -25.08
CA THR A 18 -52.32 -4.08 -24.26
C THR A 18 -51.01 -4.11 -23.47
N VAL A 19 -51.04 -3.56 -22.26
CA VAL A 19 -49.94 -3.67 -21.30
C VAL A 19 -49.93 -5.11 -20.78
N VAL A 20 -49.12 -5.94 -21.44
CA VAL A 20 -48.42 -7.01 -20.71
C VAL A 20 -47.62 -6.28 -19.64
N THR A 21 -47.89 -6.58 -18.38
CA THR A 21 -47.28 -5.90 -17.23
C THR A 21 -45.77 -6.05 -17.29
N SER A 22 -45.03 -4.95 -17.14
CA SER A 22 -43.56 -4.97 -17.23
C SER A 22 -42.90 -5.87 -16.18
N THR A 23 -43.62 -6.19 -15.10
CA THR A 23 -43.28 -7.18 -14.08
C THR A 23 -43.13 -8.60 -14.64
N ASP A 24 -43.89 -8.96 -15.67
CA ASP A 24 -43.98 -10.34 -16.14
C ASP A 24 -42.79 -10.67 -17.07
N ILE A 25 -42.28 -9.66 -17.78
CA ILE A 25 -41.09 -9.76 -18.64
C ILE A 25 -39.79 -9.73 -17.82
N GLU A 26 -39.73 -9.00 -16.70
CA GLU A 26 -38.56 -9.03 -15.81
C GLU A 26 -38.42 -10.39 -15.08
N ASN A 27 -39.52 -11.11 -14.86
CA ASN A 27 -39.56 -12.40 -14.16
C ASN A 27 -39.27 -13.63 -15.06
N LEU A 28 -39.06 -13.46 -16.37
CA LEU A 28 -38.70 -14.58 -17.26
C LEU A 28 -37.29 -15.12 -16.95
N PRO A 29 -37.07 -16.44 -17.08
CA PRO A 29 -35.75 -17.03 -16.94
C PRO A 29 -34.79 -16.44 -17.98
N LYS A 30 -33.54 -16.18 -17.59
CA LYS A 30 -32.50 -15.72 -18.52
C LYS A 30 -31.23 -16.51 -18.36
N VAL A 31 -30.53 -16.68 -19.47
CA VAL A 31 -29.24 -17.36 -19.56
C VAL A 31 -28.18 -16.45 -20.19
N PHE A 32 -26.92 -16.66 -19.85
CA PHE A 32 -25.77 -15.99 -20.46
C PHE A 32 -24.49 -16.81 -20.29
N ILE A 33 -23.50 -16.53 -21.13
CA ILE A 33 -22.18 -17.18 -21.10
C ILE A 33 -21.17 -16.21 -20.48
N THR A 34 -20.34 -16.73 -19.59
CA THR A 34 -19.08 -16.11 -19.14
C THR A 34 -17.91 -17.06 -19.41
N VAL A 35 -16.69 -16.58 -19.20
CA VAL A 35 -15.45 -17.32 -19.39
C VAL A 35 -14.70 -17.30 -18.07
N SER A 36 -14.50 -18.47 -17.44
CA SER A 36 -13.76 -18.54 -16.17
C SER A 36 -12.35 -17.97 -16.35
N SER A 37 -11.95 -17.12 -15.41
CA SER A 37 -10.63 -16.49 -15.37
C SER A 37 -9.54 -17.45 -14.89
N LEU A 38 -9.93 -18.58 -14.28
CA LEU A 38 -9.02 -19.62 -13.82
C LEU A 38 -8.26 -20.24 -15.00
N ALA A 39 -6.96 -20.42 -14.78
CA ALA A 39 -6.06 -21.13 -15.67
C ALA A 39 -5.19 -22.08 -14.85
N THR A 40 -4.98 -23.29 -15.36
CA THR A 40 -4.20 -24.34 -14.71
C THR A 40 -3.36 -25.09 -15.75
N ILE A 41 -2.29 -25.72 -15.30
CA ILE A 41 -1.46 -26.59 -16.13
C ILE A 41 -1.29 -27.96 -15.47
N GLN A 42 -1.56 -29.02 -16.23
CA GLN A 42 -1.40 -30.41 -15.81
C GLN A 42 -0.23 -31.07 -16.54
N HIS A 43 0.43 -32.06 -15.94
CA HIS A 43 1.43 -32.86 -16.65
C HIS A 43 0.74 -33.81 -17.66
N PRO A 44 1.23 -33.92 -18.92
CA PRO A 44 2.37 -33.23 -19.52
C PRO A 44 1.98 -31.96 -20.32
N LYS A 45 2.05 -30.78 -19.69
CA LYS A 45 1.81 -29.45 -20.28
C LYS A 45 0.41 -29.22 -20.89
N ILE A 46 -0.62 -29.89 -20.38
CA ILE A 46 -2.00 -29.61 -20.78
C ILE A 46 -2.46 -28.34 -20.05
N ILE A 47 -2.53 -27.22 -20.77
CA ILE A 47 -3.12 -25.97 -20.28
C ILE A 47 -4.64 -26.09 -20.32
N THR A 48 -5.29 -25.85 -19.19
CA THR A 48 -6.74 -25.70 -19.08
C THR A 48 -7.06 -24.29 -18.63
N GLU A 49 -7.59 -23.47 -19.54
CA GLU A 49 -7.96 -22.08 -19.32
C GLU A 49 -9.27 -21.74 -20.04
N ARG A 50 -9.82 -20.54 -19.80
CA ARG A 50 -10.95 -19.96 -20.55
C ARG A 50 -12.17 -20.88 -20.65
N ARG A 51 -12.47 -21.64 -19.59
CA ARG A 51 -13.59 -22.59 -19.58
C ARG A 51 -14.92 -21.84 -19.64
N ILE A 52 -15.80 -22.27 -20.54
CA ILE A 52 -17.11 -21.67 -20.76
C ILE A 52 -18.01 -21.97 -19.56
N GLN A 53 -18.57 -20.90 -18.99
CA GLN A 53 -19.51 -20.94 -17.88
C GLN A 53 -20.92 -20.64 -18.39
N LEU A 54 -21.86 -21.55 -18.11
CA LEU A 54 -23.28 -21.38 -18.39
C LEU A 54 -23.95 -20.80 -17.15
N ASN A 55 -24.52 -19.61 -17.26
CA ASN A 55 -25.14 -18.91 -16.14
C ASN A 55 -26.65 -18.82 -16.37
N TRP A 56 -27.42 -18.91 -15.28
CA TRP A 56 -28.87 -18.69 -15.29
C TRP A 56 -29.33 -17.84 -14.10
N TYR A 57 -30.42 -17.12 -14.29
CA TYR A 57 -31.14 -16.44 -13.22
C TYR A 57 -32.62 -16.28 -13.56
N ASN A 58 -33.43 -15.90 -12.57
CA ASN A 58 -34.89 -15.86 -12.64
C ASN A 58 -35.52 -17.21 -13.05
N ALA A 59 -34.81 -18.33 -12.81
CA ALA A 59 -35.30 -19.66 -13.12
C ALA A 59 -36.37 -20.10 -12.11
N GLN A 60 -37.35 -20.87 -12.59
CA GLN A 60 -38.32 -21.58 -11.75
C GLN A 60 -38.24 -23.07 -12.13
N PRO A 61 -37.21 -23.81 -11.66
CA PRO A 61 -36.88 -25.13 -12.19
C PRO A 61 -37.99 -26.16 -11.96
N ALA A 62 -38.29 -26.92 -13.00
CA ALA A 62 -39.14 -28.10 -12.97
C ALA A 62 -38.28 -29.38 -13.07
N ASP A 63 -38.86 -30.53 -12.78
CA ASP A 63 -38.17 -31.81 -12.91
C ASP A 63 -37.69 -32.03 -14.35
N HIS A 64 -36.42 -32.39 -14.51
CA HIS A 64 -35.70 -32.60 -15.77
C HIS A 64 -35.35 -31.34 -16.58
N ASP A 65 -35.53 -30.12 -16.04
CA ASP A 65 -35.03 -28.91 -16.68
C ASP A 65 -33.48 -28.89 -16.75
N TRP A 66 -32.94 -28.40 -17.86
CA TRP A 66 -31.48 -28.34 -18.08
C TRP A 66 -31.02 -27.09 -18.84
N ILE A 67 -29.75 -26.74 -18.64
CA ILE A 67 -29.01 -25.71 -19.39
C ILE A 67 -27.97 -26.37 -20.29
N GLY A 68 -27.91 -25.97 -21.56
CA GLY A 68 -27.03 -26.54 -22.57
C GLY A 68 -26.10 -25.52 -23.22
N LEU A 69 -24.96 -25.99 -23.73
CA LEU A 69 -24.02 -25.26 -24.58
C LEU A 69 -24.10 -25.76 -26.03
N PHE A 70 -24.18 -24.86 -27.00
CA PHE A 70 -24.34 -25.16 -28.43
C PHE A 70 -23.42 -24.28 -29.29
N ASP A 71 -23.13 -24.69 -30.54
CA ASP A 71 -22.43 -23.86 -31.55
C ASP A 71 -23.35 -22.91 -32.32
N HIS A 72 -24.66 -23.15 -32.29
CA HIS A 72 -25.66 -22.48 -33.11
C HIS A 72 -26.85 -21.95 -32.30
N ASP A 73 -27.65 -21.09 -32.92
CA ASP A 73 -28.84 -20.50 -32.32
C ASP A 73 -29.97 -21.54 -32.22
N VAL A 74 -30.26 -21.98 -31.00
CA VAL A 74 -31.32 -22.96 -30.70
C VAL A 74 -32.74 -22.47 -31.00
N GLU A 75 -32.96 -21.16 -31.21
CA GLU A 75 -34.27 -20.65 -31.64
C GLU A 75 -34.50 -20.90 -33.14
N THR A 76 -33.45 -21.25 -33.89
CA THR A 76 -33.50 -21.55 -35.33
C THR A 76 -32.95 -22.92 -35.72
N GLY A 77 -32.28 -23.61 -34.79
CA GLY A 77 -31.71 -24.95 -34.96
C GLY A 77 -32.38 -26.03 -34.10
N ASP A 78 -31.62 -27.07 -33.76
CA ASP A 78 -32.09 -28.25 -33.03
C ASP A 78 -31.35 -28.38 -31.67
N ILE A 79 -32.12 -28.59 -30.62
CA ILE A 79 -31.63 -28.76 -29.24
C ILE A 79 -31.00 -30.15 -28.98
N SER A 80 -31.09 -31.10 -29.91
CA SER A 80 -30.65 -32.50 -29.69
C SER A 80 -29.15 -32.69 -29.45
N SER A 81 -28.31 -31.73 -29.84
CA SER A 81 -26.85 -31.90 -29.94
C SER A 81 -26.02 -30.86 -29.14
N PRO A 82 -26.19 -30.75 -27.81
CA PRO A 82 -25.39 -29.86 -26.97
C PRO A 82 -23.97 -30.39 -26.72
N PHE A 83 -22.99 -29.49 -26.67
CA PHE A 83 -21.60 -29.79 -26.27
C PHE A 83 -21.45 -30.09 -24.76
N ALA A 84 -22.32 -29.49 -23.95
CA ALA A 84 -22.35 -29.69 -22.51
C ALA A 84 -23.79 -29.48 -22.00
N VAL A 85 -24.18 -30.24 -20.98
CA VAL A 85 -25.51 -30.20 -20.35
C VAL A 85 -25.35 -30.17 -18.84
N HIS A 86 -26.16 -29.37 -18.16
CA HIS A 86 -26.27 -29.37 -16.70
C HIS A 86 -27.73 -29.28 -16.27
N GLN A 87 -28.15 -30.10 -15.32
CA GLN A 87 -29.51 -30.05 -14.77
C GLN A 87 -29.66 -28.79 -13.89
N ILE A 88 -30.72 -28.01 -14.12
CA ILE A 88 -30.99 -26.82 -13.32
C ILE A 88 -31.80 -27.22 -12.08
N ASN A 89 -31.32 -26.82 -10.90
CA ASN A 89 -31.98 -27.11 -9.62
C ASN A 89 -32.13 -25.86 -8.72
N SER A 90 -31.78 -24.68 -9.21
CA SER A 90 -31.78 -23.42 -8.45
C SER A 90 -32.36 -22.26 -9.26
N HIS A 91 -32.85 -21.23 -8.55
CA HIS A 91 -33.35 -19.99 -9.15
C HIS A 91 -32.27 -19.20 -9.92
N GLN A 92 -31.02 -19.31 -9.49
CA GLN A 92 -29.84 -18.73 -10.13
C GLN A 92 -28.62 -19.61 -9.90
N GLY A 93 -27.66 -19.60 -10.82
CA GLY A 93 -26.46 -20.41 -10.69
C GLY A 93 -25.52 -20.31 -11.90
N VAL A 94 -24.42 -21.06 -11.82
CA VAL A 94 -23.38 -21.15 -12.83
C VAL A 94 -22.88 -22.59 -12.95
N HIS A 95 -22.56 -23.02 -14.16
CA HIS A 95 -21.92 -24.30 -14.44
C HIS A 95 -20.70 -24.13 -15.36
N THR A 96 -19.51 -24.47 -14.88
CA THR A 96 -18.26 -24.43 -15.66
C THR A 96 -18.09 -25.71 -16.48
N THR A 97 -18.37 -25.62 -17.78
CA THR A 97 -18.23 -26.75 -18.74
C THR A 97 -16.77 -27.17 -18.92
N SER A 98 -16.53 -28.31 -19.58
CA SER A 98 -15.20 -28.73 -20.04
C SER A 98 -14.76 -28.04 -21.35
N SER A 99 -15.64 -27.32 -22.03
CA SER A 99 -15.34 -26.58 -23.25
C SER A 99 -14.61 -25.27 -22.93
N SER A 100 -13.57 -24.95 -23.70
CA SER A 100 -12.83 -23.69 -23.58
C SER A 100 -13.14 -22.76 -24.74
N MET A 101 -13.29 -21.47 -24.47
CA MET A 101 -13.49 -20.44 -25.48
C MET A 101 -12.14 -20.09 -26.16
N PRO A 102 -11.97 -20.32 -27.47
CA PRO A 102 -10.76 -19.92 -28.18
C PRO A 102 -10.61 -18.39 -28.19
N ARG A 103 -9.37 -17.91 -28.11
CA ARG A 103 -9.06 -16.48 -28.30
C ARG A 103 -9.47 -16.04 -29.70
N GLN A 104 -10.08 -14.88 -29.78
CA GLN A 104 -10.69 -14.36 -31.01
C GLN A 104 -9.75 -13.37 -31.69
N VAL A 105 -9.63 -13.46 -33.02
CA VAL A 105 -8.91 -12.46 -33.82
C VAL A 105 -9.93 -11.60 -34.54
N PHE A 106 -10.11 -10.37 -34.07
CA PHE A 106 -11.10 -9.44 -34.61
C PHE A 106 -10.56 -8.70 -35.84
N VAL A 107 -10.97 -9.15 -37.02
CA VAL A 107 -10.67 -8.58 -38.35
C VAL A 107 -11.95 -8.26 -39.11
N GLY A 108 -11.85 -7.30 -40.04
CA GLY A 108 -12.98 -6.89 -40.88
C GLY A 108 -13.93 -5.90 -40.19
N GLU A 109 -15.18 -5.88 -40.65
CA GLU A 109 -16.19 -4.93 -40.18
C GLU A 109 -16.65 -5.23 -38.76
N LEU A 110 -16.55 -4.24 -37.87
CA LEU A 110 -17.01 -4.35 -36.49
C LEU A 110 -18.55 -4.22 -36.43
N LYS A 111 -19.24 -5.36 -36.41
CA LYS A 111 -20.68 -5.47 -36.21
C LYS A 111 -21.00 -6.39 -35.03
N ARG A 112 -22.11 -6.10 -34.35
CA ARG A 112 -22.67 -6.96 -33.30
C ARG A 112 -22.91 -8.38 -33.84
N ARG A 113 -22.31 -9.40 -33.21
CA ARG A 113 -22.48 -10.82 -33.57
C ARG A 113 -22.07 -11.75 -32.45
N CYS A 114 -22.69 -12.93 -32.42
CA CYS A 114 -22.26 -14.06 -31.60
C CYS A 114 -20.90 -14.61 -32.04
N LEU A 115 -20.21 -15.30 -31.12
CA LEU A 115 -18.87 -15.87 -31.31
C LEU A 115 -18.88 -17.41 -31.43
N GLY A 116 -19.99 -17.98 -31.91
CA GLY A 116 -20.11 -19.43 -32.14
C GLY A 116 -20.34 -20.25 -30.87
N PHE A 117 -20.76 -19.63 -29.76
CA PHE A 117 -21.19 -20.33 -28.55
C PHE A 117 -22.49 -19.73 -28.03
N TRP A 118 -23.47 -20.62 -27.85
CA TRP A 118 -24.83 -20.34 -27.45
C TRP A 118 -25.20 -21.13 -26.20
N VAL A 119 -26.04 -20.54 -25.36
CA VAL A 119 -26.57 -21.17 -24.15
C VAL A 119 -28.09 -21.19 -24.23
N ALA A 120 -28.70 -22.31 -23.85
CA ALA A 120 -30.15 -22.46 -23.80
C ALA A 120 -30.59 -23.08 -22.48
N TYR A 121 -31.66 -22.55 -21.89
CA TYR A 121 -32.46 -23.24 -20.89
C TYR A 121 -33.55 -24.02 -21.64
N VAL A 122 -33.49 -25.34 -21.55
CA VAL A 122 -34.47 -26.26 -22.16
C VAL A 122 -35.41 -26.83 -21.10
N ARG A 123 -36.71 -26.85 -21.43
CA ARG A 123 -37.79 -27.52 -20.69
C ARG A 123 -38.68 -28.26 -21.68
N ASN A 124 -39.00 -29.53 -21.41
CA ASN A 124 -39.85 -30.37 -22.28
C ASN A 124 -39.44 -30.26 -23.77
N ASP A 125 -38.16 -30.46 -24.05
CA ASP A 125 -37.57 -30.39 -25.39
C ASP A 125 -37.85 -29.06 -26.14
N THR A 126 -38.01 -27.97 -25.40
CA THR A 126 -38.22 -26.61 -25.92
C THR A 126 -37.27 -25.62 -25.24
N SER A 127 -36.58 -24.79 -26.02
CA SER A 127 -35.81 -23.65 -25.48
C SER A 127 -36.76 -22.59 -24.91
N ILE A 128 -36.66 -22.30 -23.61
CA ILE A 128 -37.46 -21.26 -22.94
C ILE A 128 -36.66 -19.98 -22.65
N ALA A 129 -35.34 -20.02 -22.82
CA ALA A 129 -34.47 -18.85 -22.85
C ALA A 129 -33.18 -19.19 -23.60
N SER A 130 -32.77 -18.36 -24.56
CA SER A 130 -31.50 -18.47 -25.28
C SER A 130 -30.63 -17.22 -25.09
N ASN A 131 -29.32 -17.36 -25.25
CA ASN A 131 -28.38 -16.24 -25.42
C ASN A 131 -27.07 -16.75 -26.06
N CYS A 132 -26.19 -15.84 -26.44
CA CYS A 132 -24.85 -16.16 -26.93
C CYS A 132 -23.79 -15.23 -26.32
N ILE A 133 -22.53 -15.68 -26.26
CA ILE A 133 -21.40 -14.77 -26.08
C ILE A 133 -21.12 -14.05 -27.41
N LYS A 134 -20.99 -12.74 -27.34
CA LYS A 134 -21.04 -11.82 -28.48
C LYS A 134 -20.13 -10.62 -28.30
N ILE A 135 -19.80 -9.97 -29.41
CA ILE A 135 -19.15 -8.66 -29.42
C ILE A 135 -20.19 -7.55 -29.55
N GLU A 136 -19.99 -6.46 -28.81
CA GLU A 136 -20.86 -5.28 -28.79
C GLU A 136 -20.06 -4.00 -29.21
N PRO A 137 -19.43 -3.96 -30.41
CA PRO A 137 -18.43 -2.94 -30.74
C PRO A 137 -19.01 -1.55 -31.06
N ASN A 138 -20.32 -1.40 -31.25
CA ASN A 138 -20.97 -0.11 -31.54
C ASN A 138 -22.17 0.17 -30.62
N TRP A 139 -22.22 -0.44 -29.42
CA TRP A 139 -23.43 -0.42 -28.59
C TRP A 139 -23.88 1.01 -28.21
N MET A 140 -22.96 1.96 -28.01
CA MET A 140 -23.36 3.33 -27.67
C MET A 140 -24.05 4.01 -28.86
N HIS A 141 -23.45 3.96 -30.04
CA HIS A 141 -24.02 4.58 -31.25
C HIS A 141 -25.27 3.86 -31.77
N GLU A 142 -25.33 2.53 -31.71
CA GLU A 142 -26.54 1.76 -32.02
C GLU A 142 -27.72 2.13 -31.09
N ASN A 143 -27.43 2.53 -29.85
CA ASN A 143 -28.43 3.01 -28.89
C ASN A 143 -28.52 4.56 -28.83
N GLN A 144 -28.01 5.29 -29.83
CA GLN A 144 -27.98 6.77 -29.85
C GLN A 144 -29.35 7.41 -29.55
N GLN A 145 -30.44 6.84 -30.05
CA GLN A 145 -31.80 7.38 -29.80
C GLN A 145 -32.23 7.28 -28.33
N ILE A 146 -31.63 6.38 -27.56
CA ILE A 146 -31.93 6.12 -26.14
C ILE A 146 -30.99 6.95 -25.25
N ILE A 147 -29.68 6.87 -25.50
CA ILE A 147 -28.65 7.46 -24.62
C ILE A 147 -28.13 8.84 -25.09
N GLY A 148 -28.49 9.29 -26.30
CA GLY A 148 -27.87 10.46 -26.92
C GLY A 148 -28.03 11.79 -26.16
N ASN A 149 -29.05 11.91 -25.32
CA ASN A 149 -29.30 13.10 -24.49
C ASN A 149 -28.74 12.97 -23.06
N PHE A 150 -28.00 11.92 -22.76
CA PHE A 150 -27.25 11.77 -21.50
C PHE A 150 -25.86 12.40 -21.65
N ALA A 151 -25.26 12.79 -20.52
CA ALA A 151 -23.81 12.99 -20.44
C ALA A 151 -23.10 11.67 -20.10
N LEU A 152 -21.81 11.53 -20.43
CA LEU A 152 -20.99 10.36 -20.05
C LEU A 152 -21.01 10.07 -18.54
N THR A 153 -21.15 11.13 -17.74
CA THR A 153 -21.22 11.14 -16.28
C THR A 153 -22.52 10.52 -15.72
N GLU A 154 -23.52 10.26 -16.58
CA GLU A 154 -24.82 9.71 -16.21
C GLU A 154 -25.04 8.26 -16.69
N LEU A 155 -24.17 7.76 -17.56
CA LEU A 155 -24.22 6.39 -18.07
C LEU A 155 -23.67 5.40 -17.05
N PHE A 156 -24.16 4.16 -17.11
CA PHE A 156 -23.41 3.00 -16.66
C PHE A 156 -22.47 2.59 -17.80
N ILE A 157 -21.17 2.58 -17.56
CA ILE A 157 -20.11 2.29 -18.52
C ILE A 157 -19.34 1.04 -18.05
N PRO A 158 -19.24 -0.04 -18.86
CA PRO A 158 -18.47 -1.22 -18.51
C PRO A 158 -16.97 -0.93 -18.66
N GLY A 159 -16.18 -1.38 -17.68
CA GLY A 159 -14.76 -1.07 -17.59
C GLY A 159 -13.88 -2.24 -17.15
N THR A 160 -12.57 -2.05 -17.27
CA THR A 160 -11.53 -2.97 -16.82
C THR A 160 -10.57 -2.28 -15.84
N HIS A 161 -10.23 -3.00 -14.77
CA HIS A 161 -9.18 -2.60 -13.81
C HIS A 161 -7.81 -2.96 -14.42
N ASP A 162 -6.84 -2.06 -14.20
CA ASP A 162 -5.47 -2.08 -14.72
C ASP A 162 -5.37 -2.64 -16.17
N ALA A 163 -6.20 -2.08 -17.05
CA ALA A 163 -6.64 -2.69 -18.31
C ALA A 163 -5.51 -3.03 -19.28
N GLY A 164 -4.39 -2.29 -19.21
CA GLY A 164 -3.21 -2.53 -20.03
C GLY A 164 -2.33 -3.68 -19.51
N SER A 165 -2.53 -4.16 -18.28
CA SER A 165 -1.78 -5.25 -17.67
C SER A 165 -2.31 -6.62 -18.13
N HIS A 166 -2.32 -6.80 -19.45
CA HIS A 166 -2.84 -7.98 -20.10
C HIS A 166 -1.73 -8.95 -20.53
N GLN A 167 -2.03 -10.25 -20.43
CA GLN A 167 -1.21 -11.30 -21.05
C GLN A 167 -2.04 -12.59 -21.17
N PRO A 168 -2.06 -13.26 -22.34
CA PRO A 168 -2.49 -14.65 -22.44
C PRO A 168 -1.73 -15.53 -21.46
N TYR A 169 -2.40 -16.49 -20.82
CA TYR A 169 -1.73 -17.46 -19.95
C TYR A 169 -0.90 -18.46 -20.76
N ARG A 170 0.38 -18.60 -20.39
CA ARG A 170 1.41 -19.37 -21.12
C ARG A 170 1.74 -20.72 -20.46
N GLY A 171 1.05 -21.09 -19.38
CA GLY A 171 1.39 -22.27 -18.59
C GLY A 171 2.56 -22.02 -17.65
N TRP A 172 3.50 -22.98 -17.57
CA TRP A 172 4.66 -22.95 -16.66
C TRP A 172 5.42 -21.62 -16.55
N PRO A 173 5.66 -20.82 -17.62
CA PRO A 173 6.33 -19.52 -17.50
C PRO A 173 5.59 -18.50 -16.63
N ASP A 174 4.28 -18.69 -16.44
CA ASP A 174 3.41 -17.81 -15.63
C ASP A 174 3.10 -18.40 -14.24
N GLU A 175 3.59 -19.61 -13.93
CA GLU A 175 3.49 -20.23 -12.60
C GLU A 175 4.56 -19.69 -11.63
N ASN A 176 4.57 -18.36 -11.46
CA ASN A 176 5.42 -17.64 -10.50
C ASN A 176 4.64 -16.47 -9.88
N PRO A 177 4.97 -16.04 -8.64
CA PRO A 177 4.17 -15.05 -7.92
C PRO A 177 4.07 -13.70 -8.65
N ILE A 178 5.17 -13.24 -9.23
CA ILE A 178 5.22 -11.98 -9.98
C ILE A 178 4.22 -12.00 -11.12
N THR A 179 4.16 -13.08 -11.91
CA THR A 179 3.26 -13.15 -13.07
C THR A 179 1.81 -13.41 -12.66
N LYS A 180 1.59 -14.24 -11.63
CA LYS A 180 0.27 -14.53 -11.03
C LYS A 180 -0.41 -13.27 -10.48
N TYR A 181 0.36 -12.34 -9.92
CA TYR A 181 -0.15 -11.12 -9.29
C TYR A 181 -0.02 -9.84 -10.13
N LYS A 182 0.67 -9.88 -11.28
CA LYS A 182 0.82 -8.72 -12.19
C LYS A 182 -0.30 -8.61 -13.22
N ILE A 183 -0.80 -9.73 -13.74
CA ILE A 183 -1.71 -9.75 -14.90
C ILE A 183 -3.17 -9.71 -14.44
N THR A 184 -3.91 -8.71 -14.91
CA THR A 184 -5.33 -8.44 -14.58
C THR A 184 -6.28 -8.77 -15.72
N GLN A 185 -5.80 -8.86 -16.97
CA GLN A 185 -6.62 -9.11 -18.16
C GLN A 185 -6.01 -10.19 -19.07
N ASP A 186 -6.85 -10.90 -19.83
CA ASP A 186 -6.45 -11.89 -20.83
C ASP A 186 -6.32 -11.33 -22.26
N GLU A 187 -6.91 -10.16 -22.49
CA GLU A 187 -7.19 -9.59 -23.81
C GLU A 187 -6.57 -8.19 -23.92
N ASP A 188 -6.06 -7.81 -25.09
CA ASP A 188 -5.51 -6.47 -25.34
C ASP A 188 -6.60 -5.37 -25.37
N LEU A 189 -6.22 -4.09 -25.40
CA LEU A 189 -7.22 -3.02 -25.39
C LEU A 189 -8.13 -3.07 -26.63
N TRP A 190 -7.61 -3.49 -27.79
CA TRP A 190 -8.41 -3.66 -29.00
C TRP A 190 -9.54 -4.68 -28.80
N ALA A 191 -9.23 -5.86 -28.29
CA ALA A 191 -10.19 -6.90 -27.97
C ALA A 191 -11.18 -6.44 -26.89
N GLN A 192 -10.71 -5.83 -25.79
CA GLN A 192 -11.58 -5.28 -24.73
C GLN A 192 -12.63 -4.32 -25.30
N PHE A 193 -12.23 -3.36 -26.15
CA PHE A 193 -13.17 -2.44 -26.79
C PHE A 193 -14.12 -3.13 -27.78
N VAL A 194 -13.65 -4.10 -28.56
CA VAL A 194 -14.50 -4.86 -29.49
C VAL A 194 -15.57 -5.68 -28.75
N TYR A 195 -15.23 -6.30 -27.61
CA TYR A 195 -16.21 -6.98 -26.77
C TYR A 195 -17.28 -6.02 -26.21
N GLY A 196 -16.89 -4.81 -25.80
CA GLY A 196 -17.84 -3.77 -25.38
C GLY A 196 -17.37 -2.82 -24.26
N ILE A 197 -16.15 -3.00 -23.75
CA ILE A 197 -15.54 -2.12 -22.73
C ILE A 197 -15.41 -0.69 -23.25
N ARG A 198 -15.64 0.31 -22.38
CA ARG A 198 -15.57 1.75 -22.74
C ARG A 198 -14.86 2.60 -21.68
N HIS A 199 -14.49 2.02 -20.53
CA HIS A 199 -13.65 2.62 -19.50
C HIS A 199 -12.41 1.74 -19.28
N VAL A 200 -11.21 2.30 -19.30
CA VAL A 200 -9.96 1.57 -19.04
C VAL A 200 -9.11 2.33 -18.03
N ASP A 201 -8.76 1.67 -16.93
CA ASP A 201 -7.74 2.12 -15.98
C ASP A 201 -6.34 1.80 -16.56
N LEU A 202 -5.46 2.79 -16.64
CA LEU A 202 -4.18 2.72 -17.34
C LEU A 202 -3.07 3.35 -16.51
N ARG A 203 -2.19 2.52 -15.94
CA ARG A 203 -1.04 2.95 -15.14
C ARG A 203 0.21 3.03 -16.01
N ILE A 204 0.89 4.19 -15.99
CA ILE A 204 1.90 4.54 -17.00
C ILE A 204 3.26 4.84 -16.36
N GLY A 205 4.25 4.01 -16.68
CA GLY A 205 5.66 4.26 -16.36
C GLY A 205 6.46 4.80 -17.54
N TYR A 206 7.60 5.43 -17.25
CA TYR A 206 8.56 5.87 -18.25
C TYR A 206 9.93 5.23 -18.02
N TYR A 207 10.47 4.59 -19.04
CA TYR A 207 11.75 3.88 -18.96
C TYR A 207 12.80 4.61 -19.79
N ALA A 208 13.73 5.29 -19.11
CA ALA A 208 14.73 6.15 -19.73
C ALA A 208 15.75 5.37 -20.57
N GLU A 209 15.96 4.09 -20.27
CA GLU A 209 16.87 3.21 -21.01
C GLU A 209 16.37 2.92 -22.44
N THR A 210 15.04 2.98 -22.64
CA THR A 210 14.37 2.77 -23.92
C THR A 210 13.69 4.03 -24.48
N ASP A 211 13.72 5.15 -23.75
CA ASP A 211 13.04 6.43 -24.06
C ASP A 211 11.49 6.31 -24.24
N GLU A 212 10.90 5.27 -23.67
CA GLU A 212 9.55 4.76 -23.99
C GLU A 212 8.58 4.75 -22.79
N PHE A 213 7.28 4.92 -23.10
CA PHE A 213 6.19 4.72 -22.14
C PHE A 213 5.72 3.27 -22.12
N TYR A 214 5.46 2.75 -20.93
CA TYR A 214 4.97 1.40 -20.68
C TYR A 214 3.76 1.41 -19.77
N ILE A 215 2.87 0.43 -19.96
CA ILE A 215 1.97 0.00 -18.91
C ILE A 215 2.80 -0.59 -17.78
N ILE A 216 2.47 -0.17 -16.55
CA ILE A 216 3.00 -0.73 -15.31
C ILE A 216 1.87 -1.30 -14.46
N HIS A 217 2.20 -2.18 -13.51
CA HIS A 217 1.30 -2.57 -12.42
C HIS A 217 2.11 -2.41 -11.12
N GLY A 218 1.87 -1.33 -10.38
CA GLY A 218 2.80 -0.86 -9.35
C GLY A 218 4.21 -0.65 -9.95
N PRO A 219 5.28 -1.27 -9.41
CA PRO A 219 6.65 -1.10 -9.92
C PRO A 219 6.93 -1.91 -11.21
N LEU A 220 6.02 -2.81 -11.59
CA LEU A 220 6.31 -3.87 -12.56
C LEU A 220 6.03 -3.40 -13.99
N ARG A 221 7.05 -3.41 -14.85
CA ARG A 221 6.90 -3.23 -16.31
C ARG A 221 6.04 -4.37 -16.89
N VAL A 222 5.01 -4.03 -17.66
CA VAL A 222 4.11 -5.01 -18.30
C VAL A 222 4.24 -4.95 -19.82
N ASN A 223 3.53 -4.03 -20.47
CA ASN A 223 3.41 -3.95 -21.94
C ASN A 223 3.85 -2.56 -22.42
N PRO A 224 4.48 -2.42 -23.61
CA PRO A 224 4.75 -1.11 -24.20
C PRO A 224 3.43 -0.35 -24.44
N PHE A 225 3.38 0.95 -24.16
CA PHE A 225 2.12 1.71 -24.29
C PHE A 225 1.79 2.12 -25.73
N LEU A 226 2.80 2.35 -26.58
CA LEU A 226 2.59 2.82 -27.97
C LEU A 226 1.74 1.87 -28.84
N PRO A 227 1.92 0.52 -28.79
CA PRO A 227 1.00 -0.42 -29.42
C PRO A 227 -0.44 -0.30 -28.92
N GLU A 228 -0.65 -0.17 -27.61
CA GLU A 228 -2.00 -0.01 -27.04
C GLU A 228 -2.65 1.32 -27.40
N LEU A 229 -1.88 2.40 -27.47
CA LEU A 229 -2.36 3.69 -27.98
C LEU A 229 -2.74 3.61 -29.47
N THR A 230 -2.05 2.75 -30.23
CA THR A 230 -2.40 2.43 -31.63
C THR A 230 -3.69 1.60 -31.72
N ASN A 231 -3.90 0.65 -30.81
CA ASN A 231 -5.15 -0.11 -30.65
C ASN A 231 -6.34 0.81 -30.33
N ILE A 232 -6.18 1.73 -29.37
CA ILE A 232 -7.16 2.79 -29.04
C ILE A 232 -7.49 3.61 -30.30
N ARG A 233 -6.47 4.08 -31.02
CA ARG A 233 -6.66 4.88 -32.24
C ARG A 233 -7.44 4.12 -33.31
N LYS A 234 -7.05 2.87 -33.58
CA LYS A 234 -7.69 1.97 -34.56
C LYS A 234 -9.17 1.74 -34.21
N PHE A 235 -9.52 1.57 -32.93
CA PHE A 235 -10.91 1.41 -32.49
C PHE A 235 -11.74 2.67 -32.71
N LEU A 236 -11.15 3.84 -32.44
CA LEU A 236 -11.81 5.13 -32.71
C LEU A 236 -12.04 5.37 -34.21
N ASP A 237 -11.07 5.06 -35.08
CA ASP A 237 -11.26 5.17 -36.53
C ASP A 237 -12.31 4.19 -37.07
N SER A 238 -12.47 3.02 -36.44
CA SER A 238 -13.37 1.94 -36.87
C SER A 238 -14.82 2.08 -36.37
N THR A 239 -15.08 2.99 -35.42
CA THR A 239 -16.38 3.08 -34.71
C THR A 239 -16.78 4.53 -34.45
N LYS A 240 -17.96 4.74 -33.85
CA LYS A 240 -18.40 6.04 -33.32
C LYS A 240 -18.49 6.05 -31.79
N GLU A 241 -17.84 5.09 -31.12
CA GLU A 241 -17.97 4.90 -29.68
C GLU A 241 -17.14 5.91 -28.88
N PHE A 242 -17.51 6.08 -27.61
CA PHE A 242 -16.80 6.90 -26.63
C PHE A 242 -15.86 6.06 -25.76
N LEU A 243 -14.67 6.57 -25.47
CA LEU A 243 -13.71 5.96 -24.55
C LEU A 243 -13.40 6.89 -23.38
N ILE A 244 -13.38 6.35 -22.17
CA ILE A 244 -12.81 6.98 -20.99
C ILE A 244 -11.47 6.30 -20.71
N LEU A 245 -10.38 7.06 -20.85
CA LEU A 245 -9.04 6.63 -20.52
C LEU A 245 -8.71 7.24 -19.15
N ASP A 246 -8.67 6.41 -18.11
CA ASP A 246 -8.31 6.81 -16.75
C ASP A 246 -6.82 6.57 -16.55
N PHE A 247 -6.03 7.63 -16.65
CA PHE A 247 -4.61 7.57 -16.34
C PHE A 247 -4.41 7.77 -14.84
N HIS A 248 -4.27 6.64 -14.15
CA HIS A 248 -3.94 6.55 -12.73
C HIS A 248 -2.45 6.23 -12.53
N GLU A 249 -1.90 6.55 -11.36
CA GLU A 249 -0.53 6.18 -10.91
C GLU A 249 0.58 6.26 -11.97
N PHE A 250 1.22 7.43 -12.08
CA PHE A 250 2.33 7.66 -13.01
C PHE A 250 3.70 7.30 -12.40
N GLY A 251 4.42 6.35 -13.02
CA GLY A 251 5.85 6.07 -12.74
C GLY A 251 6.78 7.10 -13.39
N PHE A 252 6.57 8.38 -13.05
CA PHE A 252 7.26 9.56 -13.60
C PHE A 252 8.07 10.31 -12.53
N GLU A 253 8.68 9.62 -11.57
CA GLU A 253 9.30 10.25 -10.38
C GLU A 253 10.41 11.25 -10.73
N GLU A 254 11.30 10.88 -11.66
CA GLU A 254 12.37 11.75 -12.17
C GLU A 254 11.88 12.56 -13.37
N ASN A 255 12.37 13.80 -13.57
CA ASN A 255 11.99 14.67 -14.70
C ASN A 255 10.46 14.74 -14.93
N ARG A 256 9.69 14.67 -13.84
CA ARG A 256 8.25 14.45 -13.83
C ARG A 256 7.46 15.34 -14.79
N LEU A 257 7.76 16.64 -14.78
CA LEU A 257 7.08 17.61 -15.65
C LEU A 257 7.30 17.30 -17.13
N ASP A 258 8.55 17.05 -17.54
CA ASP A 258 8.89 16.72 -18.92
C ASP A 258 8.30 15.38 -19.35
N ARG A 259 8.26 14.38 -18.45
CA ARG A 259 7.58 13.10 -18.69
C ARG A 259 6.08 13.29 -18.94
N HIS A 260 5.38 14.11 -18.15
CA HIS A 260 3.97 14.46 -18.40
C HIS A 260 3.78 15.23 -19.72
N VAL A 261 4.65 16.21 -20.03
CA VAL A 261 4.61 16.98 -21.30
C VAL A 261 4.82 16.06 -22.51
N LYS A 262 5.82 15.17 -22.46
CA LYS A 262 6.11 14.17 -23.50
C LYS A 262 4.93 13.20 -23.66
N PHE A 263 4.33 12.75 -22.55
CA PHE A 263 3.17 11.86 -22.57
C PHE A 263 1.93 12.53 -23.18
N LEU A 264 1.60 13.75 -22.77
CA LEU A 264 0.49 14.51 -23.35
C LEU A 264 0.73 14.82 -24.84
N THR A 265 1.98 15.06 -25.25
CA THR A 265 2.35 15.24 -26.66
C THR A 265 2.09 13.96 -27.47
N LEU A 266 2.43 12.79 -26.92
CA LEU A 266 2.13 11.49 -27.54
C LEU A 266 0.60 11.23 -27.64
N LEU A 267 -0.16 11.51 -26.58
CA LEU A 267 -1.63 11.38 -26.62
C LEU A 267 -2.25 12.33 -27.65
N LYS A 268 -1.76 13.59 -27.73
CA LYS A 268 -2.21 14.58 -28.72
C LYS A 268 -1.92 14.15 -30.16
N SER A 269 -0.76 13.54 -30.44
CA SER A 269 -0.37 13.16 -31.81
C SER A 269 -1.27 12.09 -32.41
N LEU A 270 -1.72 11.13 -31.60
CA LEU A 270 -2.58 10.02 -32.04
C LEU A 270 -4.08 10.34 -31.87
N LEU A 271 -4.48 10.87 -30.71
CA LEU A 271 -5.90 11.00 -30.34
C LEU A 271 -6.48 12.41 -30.48
N GLY A 272 -5.65 13.43 -30.76
CA GLY A 272 -6.00 14.86 -30.78
C GLY A 272 -7.40 15.22 -31.28
N PRO A 273 -7.80 14.82 -32.51
CA PRO A 273 -9.11 15.15 -33.09
C PRO A 273 -10.32 14.57 -32.32
N PHE A 274 -10.11 13.50 -31.54
CA PHE A 274 -11.16 12.85 -30.76
C PHE A 274 -11.21 13.31 -29.31
N ILE A 275 -10.27 14.12 -28.81
CA ILE A 275 -10.26 14.48 -27.39
C ILE A 275 -11.46 15.40 -27.06
N ILE A 276 -12.14 15.08 -25.96
CA ILE A 276 -13.17 15.89 -25.32
C ILE A 276 -12.46 16.79 -24.29
N PRO A 277 -12.26 18.10 -24.54
CA PRO A 277 -11.60 18.98 -23.59
C PRO A 277 -12.50 19.31 -22.39
N VAL A 278 -11.90 19.62 -21.24
CA VAL A 278 -12.58 19.96 -19.98
C VAL A 278 -13.54 21.16 -20.14
N THR A 279 -13.22 22.05 -21.08
CA THR A 279 -14.03 23.22 -21.47
C THR A 279 -15.40 22.87 -22.06
N ARG A 280 -15.67 21.62 -22.48
CA ARG A 280 -17.02 21.16 -22.85
C ARG A 280 -17.96 21.06 -21.64
N GLY A 281 -17.41 20.87 -20.44
CA GLY A 281 -18.15 20.79 -19.18
C GLY A 281 -18.92 19.47 -18.99
N LYS A 282 -19.10 19.07 -17.73
CA LYS A 282 -19.59 17.73 -17.33
C LYS A 282 -21.04 17.37 -17.70
N ARG A 283 -21.75 18.28 -18.38
CA ARG A 283 -23.15 18.14 -18.83
C ARG A 283 -23.31 18.08 -20.35
N VAL A 284 -22.21 18.12 -21.11
CA VAL A 284 -22.25 17.95 -22.57
C VAL A 284 -22.85 16.58 -22.92
N THR A 285 -23.79 16.56 -23.86
CA THR A 285 -24.52 15.35 -24.24
C THR A 285 -23.76 14.54 -25.28
N LEU A 286 -23.98 13.22 -25.33
CA LEU A 286 -23.39 12.37 -26.37
C LEU A 286 -23.74 12.85 -27.78
N ASN A 287 -24.97 13.36 -27.99
CA ASN A 287 -25.41 13.94 -29.26
C ASN A 287 -24.60 15.17 -29.69
N GLU A 288 -24.16 16.01 -28.75
CA GLU A 288 -23.28 17.15 -29.04
C GLU A 288 -21.83 16.70 -29.31
N LEU A 289 -21.37 15.65 -28.63
CA LEU A 289 -20.04 15.09 -28.79
C LEU A 289 -19.89 14.29 -30.11
N TRP A 290 -20.90 13.49 -30.49
CA TRP A 290 -20.97 12.84 -31.80
C TRP A 290 -20.95 13.84 -32.94
N LYS A 291 -21.67 14.97 -32.82
CA LYS A 291 -21.66 16.05 -33.83
C LYS A 291 -20.28 16.69 -34.00
N SER A 292 -19.48 16.78 -32.94
CA SER A 292 -18.10 17.29 -33.02
C SER A 292 -17.04 16.20 -33.22
N ASN A 293 -17.43 14.93 -33.35
CA ASN A 293 -16.53 13.75 -33.38
C ASN A 293 -15.55 13.65 -32.18
N GLN A 294 -15.86 14.33 -31.08
CA GLN A 294 -15.07 14.27 -29.85
C GLN A 294 -15.54 13.07 -29.03
N ARG A 295 -14.68 12.08 -28.86
CA ARG A 295 -15.04 10.74 -28.35
C ARG A 295 -14.14 10.17 -27.26
N VAL A 296 -13.04 10.84 -26.92
CA VAL A 296 -12.08 10.38 -25.89
C VAL A 296 -12.06 11.34 -24.71
N LEU A 297 -12.35 10.82 -23.52
CA LEU A 297 -12.18 11.53 -22.27
C LEU A 297 -10.83 11.12 -21.65
N LEU A 298 -9.90 12.07 -21.54
CA LEU A 298 -8.61 11.87 -20.88
C LEU A 298 -8.75 12.27 -19.42
N MET A 299 -9.05 11.31 -18.55
CA MET A 299 -9.06 11.51 -17.11
C MET A 299 -7.63 11.33 -16.59
N TYR A 300 -7.11 12.30 -15.85
CA TYR A 300 -5.68 12.39 -15.55
C TYR A 300 -5.47 12.61 -14.06
N ASN A 301 -5.12 11.54 -13.32
CA ASN A 301 -4.96 11.59 -11.87
C ASN A 301 -3.59 12.16 -11.46
N ASP A 302 -3.30 13.38 -11.93
CA ASP A 302 -2.13 14.15 -11.52
C ASP A 302 -2.43 15.65 -11.57
N LYS A 303 -1.75 16.46 -10.75
CA LYS A 303 -1.88 17.93 -10.77
C LYS A 303 -1.64 18.53 -12.16
N PHE A 304 -0.82 17.91 -13.01
CA PHE A 304 -0.56 18.32 -14.39
C PHE A 304 -1.83 18.42 -15.26
N HIS A 305 -2.97 17.84 -14.87
CA HIS A 305 -4.23 18.08 -15.58
C HIS A 305 -4.59 19.57 -15.67
N THR A 306 -4.15 20.41 -14.72
CA THR A 306 -4.39 21.86 -14.76
C THR A 306 -3.57 22.60 -15.83
N GLU A 307 -2.54 21.97 -16.39
CA GLU A 307 -1.66 22.56 -17.42
C GLU A 307 -2.23 22.43 -18.84
N SER A 308 -3.38 21.75 -19.04
CA SER A 308 -3.98 21.66 -20.37
C SER A 308 -5.50 21.41 -20.36
N ASP A 309 -6.24 22.25 -21.08
CA ASP A 309 -7.69 22.10 -21.33
C ASP A 309 -8.12 20.75 -21.94
N LEU A 310 -7.18 19.95 -22.44
CA LEU A 310 -7.46 18.60 -22.96
C LEU A 310 -7.63 17.55 -21.85
N LEU A 311 -7.16 17.83 -20.63
CA LEU A 311 -7.14 16.90 -19.52
C LEU A 311 -8.28 17.20 -18.54
N TRP A 312 -8.95 16.15 -18.10
CA TRP A 312 -9.90 16.21 -17.00
C TRP A 312 -9.19 15.81 -15.71
N PRO A 313 -9.64 16.30 -14.53
CA PRO A 313 -9.21 15.73 -13.24
C PRO A 313 -9.40 14.21 -13.24
N GLY A 314 -8.55 13.46 -12.53
CA GLY A 314 -8.63 11.99 -12.47
C GLY A 314 -10.00 11.43 -12.08
N VAL A 315 -10.27 10.18 -12.45
CA VAL A 315 -11.49 9.47 -12.03
C VAL A 315 -11.43 9.27 -10.51
N TYR A 316 -12.55 9.48 -9.82
CA TYR A 316 -12.65 9.00 -8.43
C TYR A 316 -12.80 7.47 -8.45
N GLN A 317 -11.72 6.77 -8.14
CA GLN A 317 -11.72 5.32 -8.01
C GLN A 317 -12.26 4.92 -6.63
N ALA A 318 -13.47 4.37 -6.61
CA ALA A 318 -14.11 3.81 -5.42
C ALA A 318 -13.58 2.39 -5.19
N TRP A 319 -12.35 2.34 -4.69
CA TRP A 319 -11.60 1.12 -4.39
C TRP A 319 -11.80 0.71 -2.92
N ALA A 320 -12.10 -0.57 -2.70
CA ALA A 320 -12.34 -1.13 -1.38
C ALA A 320 -11.06 -1.63 -0.69
N ASN A 321 -9.99 -1.89 -1.44
CA ASN A 321 -8.78 -2.60 -1.00
C ASN A 321 -9.11 -3.85 -0.15
N ALA A 322 -9.97 -4.72 -0.70
CA ALA A 322 -10.57 -5.84 0.02
C ALA A 322 -10.16 -7.18 -0.59
N ASN A 323 -9.67 -8.11 0.24
CA ASN A 323 -9.35 -9.48 -0.18
C ASN A 323 -10.51 -10.47 -0.01
N LYS A 324 -11.67 -10.02 0.49
CA LYS A 324 -12.88 -10.85 0.69
C LYS A 324 -14.11 -10.25 0.04
N LEU A 325 -14.87 -11.14 -0.60
CA LEU A 325 -16.14 -10.86 -1.29
C LEU A 325 -17.15 -10.06 -0.45
N GLN A 326 -17.31 -10.41 0.82
CA GLN A 326 -18.27 -9.74 1.71
C GLN A 326 -17.80 -8.32 2.08
N GLU A 327 -16.50 -8.11 2.26
CA GLU A 327 -15.92 -6.80 2.60
C GLU A 327 -16.10 -5.82 1.43
N LEU A 328 -15.86 -6.26 0.18
CA LEU A 328 -16.16 -5.50 -1.04
C LEU A 328 -17.66 -5.16 -1.16
N LYS A 329 -18.55 -6.12 -0.87
CA LYS A 329 -20.00 -5.92 -0.91
C LYS A 329 -20.46 -4.88 0.13
N ASP A 330 -19.92 -4.95 1.34
CA ASP A 330 -20.26 -4.03 2.43
C ASP A 330 -19.72 -2.62 2.17
N TYR A 331 -18.52 -2.50 1.58
CA TYR A 331 -17.96 -1.23 1.09
C TYR A 331 -18.94 -0.54 0.11
N PHE A 332 -19.30 -1.21 -0.99
CA PHE A 332 -20.24 -0.65 -1.97
C PHE A 332 -21.62 -0.37 -1.36
N THR A 333 -22.12 -1.27 -0.50
CA THR A 333 -23.40 -1.08 0.21
C THR A 333 -23.40 0.20 1.05
N ASN A 334 -22.27 0.57 1.65
CA ASN A 334 -22.13 1.80 2.44
C ASN A 334 -21.89 3.03 1.56
N LEU A 335 -21.09 2.90 0.51
CA LEU A 335 -20.87 3.94 -0.51
C LEU A 335 -22.21 4.40 -1.12
N PHE A 336 -23.03 3.47 -1.60
CA PHE A 336 -24.32 3.75 -2.25
C PHE A 336 -25.46 4.14 -1.30
N LYS A 337 -25.23 4.17 0.02
CA LYS A 337 -26.14 4.77 1.02
C LYS A 337 -25.85 6.27 1.25
N THR A 338 -24.67 6.76 0.85
CA THR A 338 -24.24 8.13 1.17
C THR A 338 -25.01 9.17 0.32
N PRO A 339 -25.84 10.06 0.90
CA PRO A 339 -26.77 10.90 0.12
C PRO A 339 -26.13 11.89 -0.87
N LYS A 340 -24.83 12.16 -0.73
CA LYS A 340 -24.06 13.07 -1.61
C LYS A 340 -23.22 12.33 -2.66
N PHE A 341 -23.13 11.01 -2.60
CA PHE A 341 -22.45 10.22 -3.63
C PHE A 341 -23.48 9.79 -4.69
N PRO A 342 -23.27 10.02 -6.00
CA PRO A 342 -22.04 10.49 -6.66
C PRO A 342 -22.01 12.00 -6.99
N SER A 343 -22.95 12.82 -6.50
CA SER A 343 -23.23 14.18 -7.01
C SER A 343 -22.09 15.21 -6.94
N SER A 344 -21.06 14.97 -6.14
CA SER A 344 -19.86 15.83 -6.05
C SER A 344 -18.83 15.64 -7.17
N TRP A 345 -18.81 14.50 -7.85
CA TRP A 345 -17.72 14.12 -8.76
C TRP A 345 -18.03 14.40 -10.25
N ASN A 346 -17.02 14.21 -11.12
CA ASN A 346 -17.17 14.31 -12.58
C ASN A 346 -17.48 12.94 -13.17
N VAL A 347 -16.49 12.04 -13.20
CA VAL A 347 -16.61 10.60 -13.51
C VAL A 347 -16.09 9.86 -12.28
N TRP A 348 -16.63 8.68 -12.01
CA TRP A 348 -16.15 7.81 -10.94
C TRP A 348 -16.24 6.35 -11.38
N SER A 349 -15.34 5.51 -10.85
CA SER A 349 -15.28 4.08 -11.15
C SER A 349 -15.49 3.27 -9.88
N ALA A 350 -16.41 2.30 -9.91
CA ALA A 350 -16.40 1.20 -8.97
C ALA A 350 -15.27 0.24 -9.37
N GLN A 351 -14.18 0.22 -8.59
CA GLN A 351 -13.14 -0.79 -8.72
C GLN A 351 -13.66 -2.05 -8.02
N ALA A 352 -14.19 -2.98 -8.82
CA ALA A 352 -15.01 -4.11 -8.37
C ALA A 352 -14.24 -5.45 -8.39
N GLU A 353 -12.92 -5.38 -8.43
CA GLU A 353 -11.99 -6.48 -8.17
C GLU A 353 -11.81 -6.77 -6.66
N LEU A 354 -11.10 -7.86 -6.35
CA LEU A 354 -10.59 -8.13 -5.02
C LEU A 354 -9.07 -7.98 -5.03
N THR A 355 -8.52 -7.27 -4.05
CA THR A 355 -7.10 -6.96 -3.98
C THR A 355 -6.37 -7.95 -3.08
N ALA A 356 -5.33 -8.58 -3.60
CA ALA A 356 -4.37 -9.32 -2.79
C ALA A 356 -3.42 -8.33 -2.10
N ASN A 357 -3.45 -8.26 -0.76
CA ASN A 357 -2.44 -7.52 -0.02
C ASN A 357 -1.10 -8.30 0.02
N SER A 358 0.00 -7.64 0.36
CA SER A 358 1.32 -8.31 0.40
C SER A 358 1.34 -9.57 1.26
N PHE A 359 0.66 -9.58 2.41
CA PHE A 359 0.59 -10.78 3.24
C PHE A 359 -0.07 -11.95 2.51
N TYR A 360 -1.16 -11.72 1.78
CA TYR A 360 -1.80 -12.75 0.96
C TYR A 360 -0.87 -13.23 -0.18
N ILE A 361 -0.23 -12.29 -0.89
CA ILE A 361 0.69 -12.61 -1.99
C ILE A 361 1.84 -13.51 -1.52
N LEU A 362 2.40 -13.22 -0.34
CA LEU A 362 3.52 -13.97 0.22
C LEU A 362 3.12 -15.31 0.86
N THR A 363 1.89 -15.43 1.39
CA THR A 363 1.35 -16.72 1.93
C THR A 363 0.73 -17.62 0.88
N HIS A 364 0.19 -17.05 -0.21
CA HIS A 364 -0.50 -17.75 -1.29
C HIS A 364 0.14 -17.42 -2.66
N PRO A 365 1.44 -17.69 -2.85
CA PRO A 365 2.22 -17.26 -4.01
C PRO A 365 1.70 -17.71 -5.39
N PHE A 366 0.83 -18.72 -5.45
CA PHE A 366 0.39 -19.35 -6.70
C PHE A 366 -1.10 -19.13 -7.05
N ASP A 367 -1.87 -18.47 -6.17
CA ASP A 367 -3.30 -18.19 -6.36
C ASP A 367 -3.50 -17.14 -7.48
N GLY A 368 -2.93 -15.95 -7.31
CA GLY A 368 -2.93 -14.87 -8.30
C GLY A 368 -4.27 -14.15 -8.48
N VAL A 369 -4.26 -13.09 -9.30
CA VAL A 369 -5.45 -12.26 -9.59
C VAL A 369 -6.57 -13.08 -10.25
N ARG A 370 -6.21 -14.11 -11.03
CA ARG A 370 -7.17 -15.03 -11.66
C ARG A 370 -8.11 -15.71 -10.65
N LEU A 371 -7.62 -16.08 -9.46
CA LEU A 371 -8.47 -16.66 -8.42
C LEU A 371 -9.44 -15.60 -7.87
N PHE A 372 -8.92 -14.42 -7.53
CA PHE A 372 -9.70 -13.29 -7.03
C PHE A 372 -10.82 -12.87 -7.99
N ALA A 373 -10.51 -12.81 -9.29
CA ALA A 373 -11.46 -12.51 -10.34
C ALA A 373 -12.58 -13.58 -10.44
N ASP A 374 -12.25 -14.87 -10.41
CA ASP A 374 -13.26 -15.95 -10.46
C ASP A 374 -14.21 -15.92 -9.24
N MET A 375 -13.68 -15.59 -8.05
CA MET A 375 -14.49 -15.45 -6.83
C MET A 375 -15.48 -14.27 -6.85
N VAL A 376 -15.22 -13.22 -7.64
CA VAL A 376 -15.96 -11.93 -7.55
C VAL A 376 -16.80 -11.60 -8.78
N ASN A 377 -16.36 -11.99 -9.98
CA ASN A 377 -16.93 -11.52 -11.25
C ASN A 377 -18.43 -11.82 -11.42
N LEU A 378 -18.87 -13.02 -11.07
CA LEU A 378 -20.29 -13.37 -11.15
C LEU A 378 -21.13 -12.57 -10.13
N ASN A 379 -20.58 -12.32 -8.94
CA ASN A 379 -21.24 -11.54 -7.90
C ASN A 379 -21.38 -10.06 -8.29
N VAL A 380 -20.36 -9.47 -8.92
CA VAL A 380 -20.41 -8.12 -9.50
C VAL A 380 -21.53 -8.02 -10.54
N THR A 381 -21.67 -9.02 -11.41
CA THR A 381 -22.78 -9.11 -12.37
C THR A 381 -24.13 -8.97 -11.66
N TYR A 382 -24.35 -9.71 -10.57
CA TYR A 382 -25.61 -9.67 -9.82
C TYR A 382 -25.81 -8.36 -9.06
N TRP A 383 -24.80 -7.85 -8.36
CA TRP A 383 -24.95 -6.62 -7.57
C TRP A 383 -25.24 -5.40 -8.45
N PHE A 384 -24.57 -5.28 -9.60
CA PHE A 384 -24.79 -4.19 -10.53
C PHE A 384 -25.99 -4.39 -11.47
N ARG A 385 -26.58 -5.60 -11.52
CA ARG A 385 -27.90 -5.85 -12.13
C ARG A 385 -29.04 -5.48 -11.18
N ASP A 386 -28.95 -5.91 -9.92
CA ASP A 386 -30.10 -5.92 -9.00
C ASP A 386 -30.12 -4.72 -8.06
N LEU A 387 -28.95 -4.30 -7.55
CA LEU A 387 -28.86 -3.37 -6.42
C LEU A 387 -28.44 -1.96 -6.83
N TRP A 388 -27.52 -1.83 -7.79
CA TRP A 388 -26.80 -0.58 -8.09
C TRP A 388 -26.82 -0.18 -9.57
N TRP A 389 -27.66 -0.82 -10.38
CA TRP A 389 -27.83 -0.57 -11.82
C TRP A 389 -28.21 0.88 -12.16
N ASP A 390 -28.84 1.58 -11.22
CA ASP A 390 -29.30 2.98 -11.31
C ASP A 390 -28.23 3.99 -10.87
N LYS A 391 -27.33 3.57 -9.97
CA LYS A 391 -26.30 4.42 -9.34
C LYS A 391 -24.94 4.38 -10.02
N ALA A 392 -24.57 3.25 -10.62
CA ALA A 392 -23.25 3.02 -11.22
C ALA A 392 -22.87 4.08 -12.27
N ASN A 393 -21.59 4.46 -12.32
CA ASN A 393 -21.02 5.12 -13.48
C ASN A 393 -20.08 4.16 -14.21
N CYS A 394 -18.76 4.23 -14.00
CA CYS A 394 -17.87 3.19 -14.50
C CYS A 394 -17.86 2.00 -13.52
N VAL A 395 -17.77 0.77 -14.03
CA VAL A 395 -17.56 -0.44 -13.20
C VAL A 395 -16.40 -1.21 -13.82
N ALA A 396 -15.26 -1.20 -13.15
CA ALA A 396 -14.02 -1.83 -13.55
C ALA A 396 -13.89 -3.20 -12.88
N THR A 397 -13.36 -4.18 -13.63
CA THR A 397 -13.21 -5.58 -13.18
C THR A 397 -11.94 -6.20 -13.77
N ASP A 398 -11.38 -7.19 -13.07
CA ASP A 398 -10.33 -8.08 -13.58
C ASP A 398 -10.92 -9.22 -14.41
N PHE A 399 -10.23 -9.61 -15.48
CA PHE A 399 -10.63 -10.68 -16.40
C PHE A 399 -12.10 -10.57 -16.84
N PHE A 400 -12.47 -9.43 -17.45
CA PHE A 400 -13.87 -9.02 -17.66
C PHE A 400 -14.82 -10.05 -18.31
N LEU A 401 -14.31 -11.00 -19.09
CA LEU A 401 -15.13 -12.09 -19.67
C LEU A 401 -15.71 -13.04 -18.62
N GLY A 402 -15.20 -13.04 -17.39
CA GLY A 402 -15.77 -13.77 -16.25
C GLY A 402 -17.07 -13.19 -15.71
N ASN A 403 -17.47 -12.00 -16.15
CA ASN A 403 -18.70 -11.32 -15.76
C ASN A 403 -19.54 -10.92 -16.98
N ASN A 404 -20.78 -10.46 -16.75
CA ASN A 404 -21.66 -9.98 -17.83
C ASN A 404 -21.90 -8.45 -17.75
N ILE A 405 -20.94 -7.68 -17.23
CA ILE A 405 -21.13 -6.26 -16.93
C ILE A 405 -21.43 -5.42 -18.18
N ILE A 406 -20.99 -5.86 -19.36
CA ILE A 406 -21.28 -5.23 -20.66
C ILE A 406 -22.78 -5.26 -20.96
N GLU A 407 -23.43 -6.44 -20.91
CA GLU A 407 -24.87 -6.55 -21.17
C GLU A 407 -25.69 -5.86 -20.07
N ILE A 408 -25.24 -5.95 -18.82
CA ILE A 408 -25.87 -5.25 -17.69
C ILE A 408 -25.80 -3.73 -17.88
N ALA A 409 -24.67 -3.15 -18.28
CA ALA A 409 -24.54 -1.72 -18.53
C ALA A 409 -25.43 -1.24 -19.69
N ILE A 410 -25.44 -1.97 -20.81
CA ILE A 410 -26.30 -1.68 -21.97
C ILE A 410 -27.79 -1.68 -21.57
N ASN A 411 -28.24 -2.70 -20.85
CA ASN A 411 -29.64 -2.82 -20.41
C ASN A 411 -30.00 -1.79 -19.34
N SER A 412 -29.09 -1.48 -18.42
CA SER A 412 -29.28 -0.47 -17.38
C SER A 412 -29.46 0.93 -17.97
N ASN A 413 -28.68 1.31 -18.99
CA ASN A 413 -28.82 2.60 -19.66
C ASN A 413 -30.18 2.74 -20.37
N LYS A 414 -30.72 1.65 -20.94
CA LYS A 414 -32.09 1.62 -21.49
C LYS A 414 -33.11 1.88 -20.37
N LYS A 415 -33.02 1.15 -19.26
CA LYS A 415 -33.92 1.30 -18.09
C LYS A 415 -33.86 2.71 -17.46
N ARG A 416 -32.67 3.33 -17.41
CA ARG A 416 -32.49 4.72 -16.92
C ARG A 416 -33.21 5.76 -17.78
N ARG A 417 -33.32 5.56 -19.11
CA ARG A 417 -34.06 6.46 -20.01
C ARG A 417 -35.55 6.49 -19.66
N ASP A 418 -36.14 5.34 -19.37
CA ASP A 418 -37.58 5.26 -19.08
C ASP A 418 -37.93 6.00 -17.78
N LEU A 419 -37.09 5.87 -16.74
CA LEU A 419 -37.22 6.66 -15.51
C LEU A 419 -37.08 8.17 -15.75
N LYS A 420 -36.09 8.62 -16.54
CA LYS A 420 -35.92 10.05 -16.84
C LYS A 420 -37.16 10.64 -17.54
N VAL A 421 -37.78 9.91 -18.47
CA VAL A 421 -39.01 10.36 -19.15
C VAL A 421 -40.17 10.46 -18.15
N MET A 422 -40.34 9.46 -17.28
CA MET A 422 -41.36 9.49 -16.21
C MET A 422 -41.18 10.69 -15.27
N VAL A 423 -39.94 10.92 -14.80
CA VAL A 423 -39.62 12.04 -13.90
C VAL A 423 -39.87 13.38 -14.57
N ILE A 424 -39.52 13.56 -15.86
CA ILE A 424 -39.81 14.80 -16.60
C ILE A 424 -41.32 15.03 -16.72
N VAL A 425 -42.12 14.01 -17.04
CA VAL A 425 -43.59 14.16 -17.11
C VAL A 425 -44.17 14.57 -15.76
N VAL A 426 -43.73 13.94 -14.67
CA VAL A 426 -44.14 14.30 -13.30
C VAL A 426 -43.67 15.71 -12.92
N PHE A 427 -42.43 16.08 -13.25
CA PHE A 427 -41.92 17.43 -13.00
C PHE A 427 -42.64 18.50 -13.81
N VAL A 428 -43.00 18.24 -15.07
CA VAL A 428 -43.79 19.19 -15.88
C VAL A 428 -45.19 19.36 -15.30
N LEU A 429 -45.83 18.27 -14.86
CA LEU A 429 -47.12 18.32 -14.15
C LEU A 429 -47.03 19.11 -12.85
N LEU A 430 -45.98 18.93 -12.04
CA LEU A 430 -45.76 19.67 -10.80
C LEU A 430 -45.34 21.14 -11.06
N SER A 431 -44.57 21.42 -12.10
CA SER A 431 -44.12 22.79 -12.45
C SER A 431 -45.24 23.65 -13.04
N LEU A 432 -46.27 23.02 -13.63
CA LEU A 432 -47.52 23.68 -14.02
C LEU A 432 -48.40 24.03 -12.81
N ILE A 433 -48.13 23.45 -11.64
CA ILE A 433 -48.86 23.70 -10.38
C ILE A 433 -48.14 24.75 -9.50
N SER A 434 -46.81 24.90 -9.63
CA SER A 434 -45.98 25.63 -8.65
C SER A 434 -45.42 26.99 -9.07
N ASN A 435 -45.67 27.47 -10.31
CA ASN A 435 -45.05 28.71 -10.80
C ASN A 435 -45.79 29.98 -10.32
N GLY A 436 -45.44 30.42 -9.11
CA GLY A 436 -45.68 31.75 -8.59
C GLY A 436 -44.38 32.44 -8.17
N ASP A 437 -43.95 33.40 -8.99
CA ASP A 437 -43.07 34.54 -8.66
C ASP A 437 -41.60 34.37 -8.20
N THR A 438 -40.70 34.73 -9.14
CA THR A 438 -39.74 35.87 -9.09
C THR A 438 -38.88 36.16 -7.83
N CYS A 439 -37.65 36.69 -7.89
CA CYS A 439 -36.61 36.85 -8.93
C CYS A 439 -35.31 37.46 -8.29
N LEU A 440 -34.23 37.60 -9.06
CA LEU A 440 -33.19 38.66 -8.95
C LEU A 440 -32.25 38.74 -7.71
N LYS A 441 -30.97 38.36 -7.87
CA LYS A 441 -29.76 39.24 -7.97
C LYS A 441 -28.45 38.59 -7.42
N THR A 442 -27.20 38.96 -7.78
CA THR A 442 -26.54 39.50 -9.00
C THR A 442 -25.16 40.08 -8.63
N ILE A 443 -24.07 39.79 -9.40
CA ILE A 443 -22.79 40.57 -9.55
C ILE A 443 -21.84 40.66 -8.31
N SER A 444 -20.50 40.83 -8.40
CA SER A 444 -19.41 40.55 -9.39
C SER A 444 -18.03 41.04 -8.87
N ARG A 445 -16.92 40.84 -9.64
CA ARG A 445 -15.72 41.76 -9.78
C ARG A 445 -14.67 41.79 -8.60
N VAL A 446 -13.36 42.08 -8.77
CA VAL A 446 -12.49 42.41 -9.96
C VAL A 446 -10.95 42.33 -9.70
N ASN A 447 -10.15 42.22 -10.78
CA ASN A 447 -8.69 42.53 -11.03
C ASN A 447 -7.57 41.89 -10.17
N ARG A 448 -6.35 41.49 -10.63
CA ARG A 448 -5.50 41.58 -11.88
C ARG A 448 -4.25 42.49 -11.75
N LEU A 449 -3.10 41.99 -12.30
CA LEU A 449 -1.73 42.56 -12.55
C LEU A 449 -0.71 42.26 -11.42
N ALA A 450 0.63 42.13 -11.60
CA ALA A 450 1.55 42.17 -12.77
C ALA A 450 2.86 41.34 -12.46
N SER A 451 3.53 40.59 -13.36
CA SER A 451 4.68 40.93 -14.27
C SER A 451 5.84 41.74 -13.65
N ASN A 452 7.15 41.46 -13.73
CA ASN A 452 8.04 40.51 -14.48
C ASN A 452 9.42 40.40 -13.77
N PHE A 453 10.29 39.42 -14.09
CA PHE A 453 11.74 39.57 -14.45
C PHE A 453 12.41 38.20 -14.76
N GLN A 454 13.51 38.18 -15.53
CA GLN A 454 14.18 36.99 -16.13
C GLN A 454 15.74 37.18 -16.11
N PRO A 455 16.62 36.34 -16.73
CA PRO A 455 17.40 35.24 -16.11
C PRO A 455 18.96 35.31 -16.30
N MET A 456 19.72 34.34 -15.75
CA MET A 456 21.03 33.75 -16.19
C MET A 456 21.70 33.03 -14.97
N TYR A 457 22.66 32.09 -15.03
CA TYR A 457 23.65 31.67 -16.05
C TYR A 457 23.98 30.13 -15.97
N ASP A 458 24.86 29.64 -16.83
CA ASP A 458 25.11 28.22 -17.20
C ASP A 458 26.15 27.39 -16.40
N SER A 459 26.00 26.05 -16.52
CA SER A 459 27.04 25.01 -16.68
C SER A 459 28.08 24.70 -15.58
N PHE A 460 28.32 23.40 -15.33
CA PHE A 460 29.54 22.69 -15.79
C PHE A 460 29.33 21.15 -15.76
N ASP A 461 30.31 20.38 -16.25
CA ASP A 461 30.11 19.08 -16.91
C ASP A 461 31.21 18.04 -16.53
N ARG A 462 30.89 16.75 -16.73
CA ARG A 462 31.77 15.58 -16.99
C ARG A 462 32.49 14.75 -15.88
N ASP A 463 32.03 13.49 -15.80
CA ASP A 463 32.74 12.22 -16.10
C ASP A 463 33.70 11.47 -15.13
N LYS A 464 33.42 10.14 -15.01
CA LYS A 464 34.34 8.97 -14.83
C LYS A 464 35.11 8.84 -13.48
N GLY A 465 35.46 7.66 -12.96
CA GLY A 465 35.24 6.26 -13.38
C GLY A 465 36.39 5.31 -12.95
N THR A 466 36.10 4.00 -12.78
CA THR A 466 37.03 2.82 -12.74
C THR A 466 37.78 2.38 -11.44
N SER A 467 37.34 1.21 -10.93
CA SER A 467 38.07 -0.03 -10.51
C SER A 467 39.24 -0.09 -9.49
N LEU A 468 39.14 -1.12 -8.63
CA LEU A 468 40.03 -1.63 -7.57
C LEU A 468 41.44 -2.11 -7.97
N PRO A 469 42.38 -2.15 -7.00
CA PRO A 469 43.41 -3.20 -6.91
C PRO A 469 43.57 -3.83 -5.50
N GLN A 470 43.96 -5.11 -5.45
CA GLN A 470 44.22 -5.90 -4.22
C GLN A 470 45.49 -5.45 -3.46
N LYS A 471 45.57 -5.76 -2.15
CA LYS A 471 46.66 -5.36 -1.24
C LYS A 471 47.38 -6.53 -0.53
N PRO A 472 48.61 -6.31 0.00
CA PRO A 472 49.49 -7.36 0.51
C PRO A 472 49.35 -7.63 2.02
N LYS A 473 49.82 -8.81 2.47
CA LYS A 473 49.75 -9.25 3.88
C LYS A 473 50.57 -8.38 4.85
N PHE A 474 49.92 -7.93 5.92
CA PHE A 474 50.50 -7.23 7.07
C PHE A 474 50.89 -8.19 8.21
N ILE A 475 51.81 -7.79 9.08
CA ILE A 475 52.27 -8.56 10.24
C ILE A 475 52.22 -7.65 11.47
N ILE A 476 51.54 -8.10 12.54
CA ILE A 476 51.33 -7.35 13.77
C ILE A 476 52.46 -7.56 14.80
N PRO A 477 52.86 -6.54 15.58
CA PRO A 477 53.84 -6.66 16.66
C PRO A 477 53.31 -7.43 17.89
N GLN A 478 54.22 -8.10 18.62
CA GLN A 478 53.86 -8.98 19.74
C GLN A 478 53.50 -8.26 21.07
N VAL A 479 53.82 -6.97 21.24
CA VAL A 479 53.57 -6.21 22.49
C VAL A 479 53.21 -4.75 22.19
N LEU A 480 52.18 -4.22 22.86
CA LEU A 480 51.74 -2.82 22.76
C LEU A 480 52.48 -1.89 23.75
N LYS A 481 52.65 -0.63 23.37
CA LYS A 481 53.35 0.42 24.13
C LYS A 481 52.46 1.21 25.11
N GLY A 482 51.23 0.75 25.33
CA GLY A 482 50.23 1.39 26.20
C GLY A 482 49.22 2.26 25.44
N CYS A 483 48.38 2.98 26.20
CA CYS A 483 47.30 3.81 25.67
C CYS A 483 47.53 5.31 25.87
N ARG A 484 47.12 6.10 24.88
CA ARG A 484 47.07 7.57 24.97
C ARG A 484 45.83 8.02 25.75
N GLN A 485 45.93 9.15 26.45
CA GLN A 485 44.78 9.83 27.03
C GLN A 485 43.86 10.38 25.92
N ARG A 486 42.55 10.11 26.02
CA ARG A 486 41.51 10.63 25.11
C ARG A 486 41.46 12.16 25.12
N THR A 487 41.18 12.76 23.97
CA THR A 487 40.88 14.19 23.78
C THR A 487 39.61 14.34 22.94
N THR A 488 38.94 15.49 22.95
CA THR A 488 37.69 15.69 22.18
C THR A 488 37.89 15.43 20.68
N ASP A 489 38.97 15.95 20.10
CA ASP A 489 39.21 15.93 18.65
C ASP A 489 40.03 14.69 18.20
N SER A 490 39.96 13.57 18.94
CA SER A 490 40.73 12.36 18.61
C SER A 490 39.95 11.33 17.80
N ALA A 491 40.67 10.61 16.93
CA ALA A 491 40.25 9.38 16.27
C ALA A 491 39.49 8.44 17.23
N ARG A 492 38.36 7.88 16.77
CA ARG A 492 37.49 7.01 17.59
C ARG A 492 37.27 5.65 16.96
N VAL A 493 37.07 4.64 17.81
CA VAL A 493 36.62 3.28 17.43
C VAL A 493 35.49 2.78 18.32
N PHE A 494 34.53 2.05 17.75
CA PHE A 494 33.43 1.41 18.49
C PHE A 494 32.91 0.14 17.81
N LEU A 495 32.09 -0.64 18.53
CA LEU A 495 31.54 -1.94 18.08
C LEU A 495 30.01 -1.93 17.92
N THR A 496 29.55 -2.18 16.70
CA THR A 496 28.14 -2.55 16.41
C THR A 496 28.02 -4.06 16.20
N VAL A 497 26.78 -4.56 16.09
CA VAL A 497 26.50 -5.94 15.70
C VAL A 497 25.66 -5.89 14.43
N SER A 498 26.07 -6.61 13.40
CA SER A 498 25.40 -6.61 12.12
C SER A 498 23.97 -7.12 12.23
N SER A 499 23.03 -6.46 11.55
CA SER A 499 21.66 -6.94 11.41
C SER A 499 21.54 -8.03 10.34
N LEU A 500 22.50 -8.15 9.41
CA LEU A 500 22.43 -9.01 8.23
C LEU A 500 22.15 -10.50 8.53
N PRO A 501 21.43 -11.23 7.65
CA PRO A 501 21.20 -12.66 7.80
C PRO A 501 22.36 -13.54 7.28
N THR A 502 22.43 -14.79 7.75
CA THR A 502 23.30 -15.84 7.19
C THR A 502 22.73 -16.41 5.89
N GLU A 503 23.52 -17.20 5.14
CA GLU A 503 23.06 -17.99 3.98
C GLU A 503 21.93 -19.00 4.30
N HIS A 504 21.68 -19.28 5.58
CA HIS A 504 20.62 -20.18 6.05
C HIS A 504 19.53 -19.46 6.86
N GLY A 505 19.49 -18.13 6.80
CA GLY A 505 18.42 -17.30 7.35
C GLY A 505 18.56 -16.98 8.84
N PHE A 506 18.11 -15.78 9.20
CA PHE A 506 17.90 -15.29 10.57
C PHE A 506 19.15 -15.06 11.43
N SER A 507 19.77 -13.90 11.15
CA SER A 507 20.84 -13.22 11.90
C SER A 507 22.21 -13.89 11.91
N ASP A 508 23.15 -13.23 11.24
CA ASP A 508 24.57 -13.40 11.45
C ASP A 508 25.04 -12.27 12.39
N ARG A 509 25.00 -12.50 13.71
CA ARG A 509 25.26 -11.47 14.75
C ARG A 509 26.74 -11.11 14.84
N ARG A 510 27.38 -10.79 13.71
CA ARG A 510 28.82 -10.49 13.63
C ARG A 510 29.10 -9.12 14.18
N LEU A 511 30.22 -9.00 14.90
CA LEU A 511 30.73 -7.71 15.32
C LEU A 511 31.19 -6.91 14.09
N GLU A 512 30.97 -5.61 14.16
CA GLU A 512 31.41 -4.66 13.14
C GLU A 512 32.34 -3.64 13.82
N PHE A 513 33.51 -3.42 13.23
CA PHE A 513 34.37 -2.31 13.60
C PHE A 513 33.84 -1.06 12.94
N ASN A 514 33.76 0.03 13.67
CA ASN A 514 33.40 1.33 13.12
C ASN A 514 34.39 2.36 13.67
N TRP A 515 34.70 3.38 12.88
CA TRP A 515 35.62 4.43 13.27
C TRP A 515 35.26 5.76 12.65
N TYR A 516 35.66 6.86 13.29
CA TYR A 516 35.52 8.19 12.71
C TYR A 516 36.63 9.12 13.20
N ASN A 517 36.80 10.26 12.54
CA ASN A 517 37.91 11.20 12.76
C ASN A 517 39.31 10.55 12.67
N ILE A 518 39.43 9.45 11.90
CA ILE A 518 40.71 8.79 11.63
C ILE A 518 41.28 9.35 10.33
N MET A 519 42.55 9.76 10.35
CA MET A 519 43.36 9.97 9.15
C MET A 519 44.34 8.79 9.05
N PRO A 520 44.05 7.75 8.23
CA PRO A 520 44.83 6.53 8.21
C PRO A 520 46.25 6.75 7.69
N ARG A 521 47.24 6.19 8.37
CA ARG A 521 48.63 6.14 7.92
C ARG A 521 49.02 4.70 7.60
N LYS A 522 49.98 4.53 6.70
CA LYS A 522 50.52 3.22 6.34
C LYS A 522 51.11 2.54 7.58
N GLY A 523 50.53 1.40 7.97
CA GLY A 523 50.91 0.64 9.17
C GLY A 523 50.00 0.85 10.38
N ASP A 524 49.02 1.76 10.31
CA ASP A 524 47.93 1.81 11.28
C ASP A 524 46.99 0.62 11.12
N TRP A 525 46.47 0.11 12.23
CA TRP A 525 45.52 -1.00 12.26
C TRP A 525 44.46 -0.85 13.36
N ILE A 526 43.31 -1.50 13.16
CA ILE A 526 42.27 -1.68 14.18
C ILE A 526 42.19 -3.16 14.51
N GLY A 527 42.04 -3.49 15.80
CA GLY A 527 41.93 -4.86 16.26
C GLY A 527 40.83 -5.07 17.31
N LEU A 528 40.30 -6.29 17.33
CA LEU A 528 39.36 -6.80 18.32
C LEU A 528 40.09 -7.67 19.33
N PHE A 529 39.81 -7.49 20.63
CA PHE A 529 40.47 -8.17 21.74
C PHE A 529 39.41 -8.70 22.72
N THR A 530 39.75 -9.74 23.48
CA THR A 530 38.90 -10.31 24.54
C THR A 530 39.10 -9.66 25.91
N THR A 531 40.11 -8.79 26.03
CA THR A 531 40.46 -8.03 27.24
C THR A 531 40.92 -6.64 26.85
N ASP A 532 40.77 -5.66 27.74
CA ASP A 532 41.24 -4.29 27.53
C ASP A 532 42.74 -4.25 27.15
N PRO A 533 43.09 -3.83 25.92
CA PRO A 533 44.49 -3.73 25.48
C PRO A 533 45.25 -2.60 26.19
N CYS A 534 44.57 -1.65 26.84
CA CYS A 534 45.19 -0.64 27.71
C CYS A 534 45.68 -1.21 29.04
N ILE A 535 45.03 -2.26 29.54
CA ILE A 535 45.41 -2.92 30.80
C ILE A 535 46.33 -4.11 30.53
N ASN A 536 46.02 -4.91 29.49
CA ASN A 536 46.84 -6.05 29.07
C ASN A 536 47.54 -5.76 27.73
N ASN A 537 48.70 -5.12 27.80
CA ASN A 537 49.49 -4.77 26.62
C ASN A 537 50.12 -5.97 25.87
N THR A 538 49.93 -7.20 26.36
CA THR A 538 50.32 -8.45 25.68
C THR A 538 49.16 -9.16 24.98
N ALA A 539 47.92 -8.66 25.15
CA ALA A 539 46.74 -9.20 24.49
C ALA A 539 46.93 -9.17 22.97
N GLN A 540 46.71 -10.31 22.32
CA GLN A 540 46.71 -10.41 20.87
C GLN A 540 45.30 -10.15 20.34
N PRO A 541 45.15 -9.45 19.19
CA PRO A 541 43.84 -9.29 18.58
C PRO A 541 43.34 -10.63 18.03
N ILE A 542 42.06 -10.93 18.26
CA ILE A 542 41.38 -12.10 17.69
C ILE A 542 40.98 -11.88 16.22
N GLU A 543 40.79 -10.63 15.81
CA GLU A 543 40.63 -10.20 14.42
C GLU A 543 41.18 -8.77 14.25
N PHE A 544 41.72 -8.42 13.08
CA PHE A 544 42.30 -7.10 12.83
C PHE A 544 42.29 -6.72 11.34
N ILE A 545 42.36 -5.42 11.07
CA ILE A 545 42.44 -4.84 9.72
C ILE A 545 43.50 -3.74 9.64
N GLN A 546 44.08 -3.51 8.45
CA GLN A 546 44.80 -2.26 8.17
C GLN A 546 43.78 -1.17 7.82
N VAL A 547 43.77 -0.05 8.55
CA VAL A 547 42.72 0.98 8.35
C VAL A 547 42.79 1.60 6.94
N ILE A 548 44.00 1.72 6.38
CA ILE A 548 44.19 2.25 5.02
C ILE A 548 43.64 1.34 3.91
N ASP A 549 43.22 0.11 4.22
CA ASP A 549 42.70 -0.87 3.27
C ASP A 549 41.17 -0.81 3.13
N TYR A 550 40.50 -0.14 4.08
CA TYR A 550 39.06 0.06 4.12
C TYR A 550 38.80 1.57 4.06
N PRO A 551 38.43 2.12 2.88
CA PRO A 551 38.10 3.54 2.72
C PRO A 551 36.69 3.88 3.22
N GLU A 552 35.88 2.85 3.48
CA GLU A 552 34.62 2.92 4.21
C GLU A 552 34.93 2.96 5.71
N ASP A 553 34.17 3.72 6.49
CA ASP A 553 34.44 3.95 7.92
C ASP A 553 33.97 2.80 8.85
N SER A 554 33.76 1.60 8.28
CA SER A 554 33.41 0.38 8.99
C SER A 554 33.99 -0.90 8.36
N TYR A 555 33.96 -2.00 9.12
CA TYR A 555 34.38 -3.34 8.68
C TYR A 555 33.61 -4.45 9.40
N MET A 556 33.05 -5.40 8.66
CA MET A 556 32.34 -6.54 9.20
C MET A 556 33.29 -7.72 9.48
N THR A 557 33.38 -8.13 10.74
CA THR A 557 34.20 -9.26 11.18
C THR A 557 33.55 -10.61 10.87
N ASN A 558 34.24 -11.72 11.17
CA ASN A 558 33.60 -13.03 11.28
C ASN A 558 33.29 -13.44 12.74
N ILE A 559 33.63 -12.61 13.72
CA ILE A 559 33.39 -12.89 15.15
C ILE A 559 31.93 -12.62 15.52
N HIS A 560 31.25 -13.64 16.01
CA HIS A 560 29.85 -13.55 16.44
C HIS A 560 29.72 -13.01 17.87
N PHE A 561 28.78 -12.08 18.07
CA PHE A 561 28.34 -11.57 19.36
C PHE A 561 27.21 -12.45 19.95
N PRO A 562 27.44 -13.19 21.05
CA PRO A 562 26.44 -14.08 21.62
C PRO A 562 25.31 -13.30 22.31
N HIS A 563 24.12 -13.91 22.39
CA HIS A 563 23.04 -13.37 23.24
C HIS A 563 23.48 -13.37 24.69
N GLN A 564 23.32 -12.23 25.34
CA GLN A 564 23.70 -12.04 26.74
C GLN A 564 22.52 -12.39 27.65
N HIS A 565 22.82 -13.04 28.77
CA HIS A 565 21.86 -13.29 29.84
C HIS A 565 22.17 -12.35 31.01
N PHE A 566 21.40 -11.28 31.15
CA PHE A 566 21.57 -10.32 32.23
C PHE A 566 20.78 -10.72 33.49
N ASP A 567 21.47 -10.85 34.63
CA ASP A 567 20.82 -11.04 35.92
C ASP A 567 20.23 -9.73 36.42
N LYS A 568 18.92 -9.74 36.73
CA LYS A 568 18.19 -8.57 37.24
C LYS A 568 18.71 -8.06 38.59
N PHE A 569 19.43 -8.89 39.35
CA PHE A 569 20.02 -8.50 40.63
C PHE A 569 21.45 -7.94 40.51
N ASN A 570 22.06 -8.00 39.31
CA ASN A 570 23.46 -7.59 39.09
C ASN A 570 23.65 -6.90 37.72
N LEU A 571 22.82 -5.89 37.44
CA LEU A 571 22.95 -5.04 36.27
C LEU A 571 24.12 -4.05 36.44
N THR A 572 25.09 -4.09 35.53
CA THR A 572 26.29 -3.23 35.58
C THR A 572 26.65 -2.68 34.19
N SER A 573 27.27 -1.50 34.16
CA SER A 573 27.70 -0.82 32.93
C SER A 573 29.09 -1.31 32.45
N ILE A 574 29.27 -2.64 32.33
CA ILE A 574 30.56 -3.27 32.00
C ILE A 574 30.70 -3.72 30.54
N CYS A 575 31.94 -3.88 30.10
CA CYS A 575 32.29 -4.47 28.82
C CYS A 575 31.98 -5.98 28.79
N LEU A 576 31.36 -6.43 27.70
CA LEU A 576 30.80 -7.78 27.51
C LEU A 576 31.81 -8.72 26.83
N GLY A 577 33.10 -8.60 27.19
CA GLY A 577 34.18 -9.46 26.69
C GLY A 577 34.72 -9.12 25.30
N PHE A 578 34.29 -8.02 24.68
CA PHE A 578 34.76 -7.59 23.35
C PHE A 578 35.24 -6.14 23.38
N TRP A 579 36.51 -5.94 23.03
CA TRP A 579 37.22 -4.65 23.05
C TRP A 579 37.77 -4.32 21.67
N ILE A 580 37.61 -3.08 21.21
CA ILE A 580 38.18 -2.59 19.96
C ILE A 580 39.26 -1.55 20.28
N ALA A 581 40.38 -1.57 19.55
CA ALA A 581 41.41 -0.54 19.67
C ALA A 581 42.02 -0.15 18.33
N TYR A 582 42.29 1.15 18.18
CA TYR A 582 43.00 1.74 17.06
C TYR A 582 44.48 1.94 17.43
N VAL A 583 45.39 1.36 16.65
CA VAL A 583 46.81 1.26 16.98
C VAL A 583 47.67 1.91 15.89
N ARG A 584 48.63 2.75 16.33
CA ARG A 584 49.64 3.40 15.48
C ARG A 584 51.01 3.30 16.13
N ASN A 585 52.01 2.75 15.43
CA ASN A 585 53.38 2.57 15.93
C ASN A 585 53.43 1.83 17.29
N ASP A 586 52.56 0.83 17.45
CA ASP A 586 52.36 -0.01 18.64
C ASP A 586 51.72 0.72 19.85
N LEU A 587 51.36 2.00 19.70
CA LEU A 587 50.62 2.77 20.69
C LEU A 587 49.12 2.72 20.37
N VAL A 588 48.30 2.41 21.36
CA VAL A 588 46.83 2.50 21.26
C VAL A 588 46.43 3.98 21.35
N LEU A 589 45.75 4.48 20.34
CA LEU A 589 45.32 5.88 20.24
C LEU A 589 43.90 6.11 20.77
N ASP A 590 43.01 5.15 20.55
CA ASP A 590 41.70 5.05 21.20
C ASP A 590 41.32 3.57 21.35
N SER A 591 40.49 3.29 22.35
CA SER A 591 40.01 1.95 22.67
C SER A 591 38.61 2.06 23.25
N ASP A 592 37.72 1.14 22.91
CA ASP A 592 36.35 1.04 23.45
C ASP A 592 35.92 -0.43 23.54
N CYS A 593 34.68 -0.71 23.94
CA CYS A 593 34.18 -2.07 24.13
C CYS A 593 32.68 -2.17 23.86
N LYS A 594 32.18 -3.37 23.48
CA LYS A 594 30.74 -3.62 23.50
C LYS A 594 30.31 -3.75 24.96
N LYS A 595 29.43 -2.86 25.42
CA LYS A 595 29.00 -2.71 26.83
C LYS A 595 27.48 -2.76 26.96
N SER A 596 26.99 -3.14 28.13
CA SER A 596 25.62 -2.84 28.57
C SER A 596 25.59 -1.49 29.27
N GLN A 597 24.47 -0.76 29.19
CA GLN A 597 24.31 0.55 29.84
C GLN A 597 22.96 0.65 30.58
N PRO A 598 22.72 -0.22 31.59
CA PRO A 598 21.45 -0.28 32.30
C PRO A 598 21.18 0.91 33.23
N HIS A 599 22.16 1.77 33.51
CA HIS A 599 22.04 2.88 34.48
C HIS A 599 22.48 4.24 33.94
N TRP A 600 22.59 4.43 32.61
CA TRP A 600 23.26 5.62 32.07
C TRP A 600 22.61 6.95 32.48
N MET A 601 21.28 7.03 32.61
CA MET A 601 20.62 8.26 33.06
C MET A 601 20.96 8.55 34.53
N TRP A 602 20.92 7.52 35.38
CA TRP A 602 21.24 7.63 36.81
C TRP A 602 22.72 7.90 37.07
N GLU A 603 23.63 7.27 36.33
CA GLU A 603 25.07 7.49 36.41
C GLU A 603 25.41 8.94 36.03
N ASN A 604 24.78 9.46 34.98
CA ASN A 604 24.93 10.84 34.51
C ASN A 604 24.02 11.87 35.21
N ARG A 605 23.22 11.47 36.20
CA ARG A 605 22.21 12.36 36.82
C ARG A 605 22.71 13.72 37.26
N LYS A 606 24.00 13.88 37.61
CA LYS A 606 24.53 15.17 38.06
C LYS A 606 24.39 16.27 37.01
N SER A 607 24.68 15.96 35.74
CA SER A 607 24.47 16.87 34.61
C SER A 607 22.99 16.91 34.24
N ILE A 608 22.40 15.76 33.90
CA ILE A 608 21.07 15.74 33.25
C ILE A 608 19.86 15.99 34.17
N GLN A 609 20.00 15.97 35.51
CA GLN A 609 18.85 16.04 36.44
C GLN A 609 17.94 17.26 36.27
N HIS A 610 18.48 18.38 35.79
CA HIS A 610 17.74 19.64 35.64
C HIS A 610 16.94 19.70 34.33
N LEU A 611 17.20 18.79 33.38
CA LEU A 611 16.50 18.68 32.11
C LEU A 611 15.13 18.00 32.26
N THR A 612 14.28 18.17 31.25
CA THR A 612 13.02 17.45 31.06
C THR A 612 13.18 16.33 30.02
N LEU A 613 12.26 15.37 29.97
CA LEU A 613 12.28 14.31 28.93
C LEU A 613 12.23 14.87 27.49
N SER A 614 11.62 16.04 27.27
CA SER A 614 11.61 16.72 25.96
C SER A 614 12.91 17.47 25.62
N GLN A 615 13.86 17.57 26.55
CA GLN A 615 15.19 18.17 26.33
C GLN A 615 16.31 17.14 26.19
N LEU A 616 16.03 15.85 26.35
CA LEU A 616 17.00 14.78 26.14
C LEU A 616 17.01 14.32 24.68
N MET A 617 18.17 13.87 24.21
CA MET A 617 18.28 12.88 23.13
C MET A 617 18.03 11.50 23.75
N ILE A 618 17.10 10.72 23.21
CA ILE A 618 16.61 9.46 23.80
C ILE A 618 16.70 8.35 22.74
N PRO A 619 17.57 7.34 22.91
CA PRO A 619 17.65 6.20 22.02
C PRO A 619 16.49 5.24 22.25
N GLY A 620 15.94 4.69 21.17
CA GLY A 620 14.82 3.77 21.23
C GLY A 620 14.69 2.87 20.01
N THR A 621 13.71 1.97 20.11
CA THR A 621 13.45 0.92 19.11
C THR A 621 12.07 1.09 18.48
N HIS A 622 12.01 0.96 17.16
CA HIS A 622 10.75 0.91 16.42
C HIS A 622 10.12 -0.48 16.55
N LEU A 623 8.80 -0.50 16.80
CA LEU A 623 7.99 -1.69 17.09
C LEU A 623 8.71 -2.70 18.00
N SER A 624 9.24 -2.20 19.13
CA SER A 624 10.19 -2.85 20.04
C SER A 624 9.89 -4.30 20.39
N GLY A 625 8.61 -4.67 20.50
CA GLY A 625 8.18 -6.03 20.82
C GLY A 625 8.12 -7.01 19.65
N SER A 626 8.59 -6.62 18.46
CA SER A 626 8.67 -7.47 17.27
C SER A 626 10.03 -8.19 17.17
N TYR A 627 10.24 -9.15 18.08
CA TYR A 627 11.42 -10.01 18.16
C TYR A 627 11.04 -11.50 18.26
N LYS A 628 11.94 -12.40 17.82
CA LYS A 628 11.82 -13.86 18.00
C LYS A 628 13.06 -14.41 18.72
N MET A 629 12.90 -14.91 19.95
CA MET A 629 14.02 -15.47 20.75
C MET A 629 14.23 -16.99 20.57
N ASN A 630 13.18 -17.75 20.25
CA ASN A 630 13.26 -19.21 20.14
C ASN A 630 13.28 -19.66 18.68
N ILE A 631 14.43 -19.55 18.01
CA ILE A 631 14.66 -20.21 16.72
C ILE A 631 15.17 -21.64 16.97
N THR A 632 14.34 -22.48 17.57
CA THR A 632 14.54 -23.93 17.49
C THR A 632 14.16 -24.36 16.08
N GLY A 633 15.16 -24.63 15.23
CA GLY A 633 15.01 -24.78 13.78
C GLY A 633 13.88 -25.71 13.35
N SER A 634 12.78 -25.12 12.86
CA SER A 634 11.70 -25.80 12.10
C SER A 634 10.70 -24.83 11.44
N GLU A 635 10.89 -23.49 11.50
CA GLU A 635 10.16 -22.58 10.60
C GLU A 635 10.91 -22.53 9.27
N THR A 636 10.22 -22.88 8.19
CA THR A 636 10.82 -23.26 6.92
C THR A 636 11.55 -22.12 6.21
N LEU A 637 12.68 -22.46 5.59
CA LEU A 637 13.45 -21.60 4.68
C LEU A 637 12.63 -21.14 3.44
N ASP A 638 11.43 -21.69 3.25
CA ASP A 638 10.50 -21.45 2.14
C ASP A 638 9.52 -20.27 2.38
N SER A 639 9.52 -19.62 3.56
CA SER A 639 8.65 -18.47 3.82
C SER A 639 9.21 -17.17 3.22
N LEU A 640 8.52 -16.64 2.20
CA LEU A 640 8.79 -15.30 1.64
C LEU A 640 8.58 -14.14 2.64
N ILE A 641 8.00 -14.41 3.80
CA ILE A 641 7.57 -13.40 4.78
C ILE A 641 8.60 -13.21 5.88
N GLY A 642 9.19 -14.31 6.38
CA GLY A 642 10.11 -14.31 7.52
C GLY A 642 11.14 -13.17 7.54
N PRO A 643 11.80 -12.83 6.40
CA PRO A 643 12.75 -11.71 6.33
C PRO A 643 12.18 -10.32 6.69
N PHE A 644 10.86 -10.17 6.75
CA PHE A 644 10.16 -8.92 7.05
C PHE A 644 9.30 -8.99 8.34
N GLU A 645 9.35 -10.07 9.13
CA GLU A 645 8.46 -10.26 10.30
C GLU A 645 8.92 -9.59 11.61
N THR A 646 10.20 -9.20 11.72
CA THR A 646 10.80 -8.68 12.96
C THR A 646 11.52 -7.36 12.73
N THR A 647 11.44 -6.43 13.68
CA THR A 647 12.23 -5.19 13.70
C THR A 647 13.38 -5.23 14.71
N GLN A 648 13.35 -6.15 15.68
CA GLN A 648 14.38 -6.28 16.72
C GLN A 648 14.86 -7.73 16.88
N ASP A 649 16.09 -7.91 17.36
CA ASP A 649 16.71 -9.23 17.63
C ASP A 649 16.89 -9.53 19.13
N GLU A 650 16.40 -8.66 20.02
CA GLU A 650 16.53 -8.78 21.48
C GLU A 650 15.18 -8.54 22.18
N THR A 651 15.01 -9.09 23.38
CA THR A 651 13.83 -8.85 24.22
C THR A 651 13.70 -7.40 24.70
N LEU A 652 12.53 -7.00 25.22
CA LEU A 652 12.38 -5.65 25.81
C LEU A 652 13.32 -5.47 27.01
N TRP A 653 13.48 -6.51 27.83
CA TRP A 653 14.48 -6.55 28.90
C TRP A 653 15.89 -6.26 28.37
N ASN A 654 16.35 -6.98 27.34
CA ASN A 654 17.69 -6.79 26.79
C ASN A 654 17.84 -5.40 26.14
N GLN A 655 16.86 -4.93 25.35
CA GLN A 655 16.87 -3.60 24.74
C GLN A 655 17.08 -2.48 25.77
N LEU A 656 16.41 -2.57 26.94
CA LEU A 656 16.56 -1.63 28.05
C LEU A 656 17.93 -1.77 28.75
N VAL A 657 18.39 -3.00 29.00
CA VAL A 657 19.71 -3.24 29.65
C VAL A 657 20.88 -2.76 28.79
N TYR A 658 20.78 -2.84 27.45
CA TYR A 658 21.79 -2.26 26.56
C TYR A 658 21.78 -0.73 26.55
N GLY A 659 20.66 -0.07 26.86
CA GLY A 659 20.61 1.38 27.08
C GLY A 659 19.46 2.13 26.39
N ASN A 660 18.59 1.47 25.62
CA ASN A 660 17.40 2.12 25.06
C ASN A 660 16.47 2.60 26.19
N ARG A 661 15.81 3.74 25.99
CA ARG A 661 14.85 4.31 26.96
C ARG A 661 13.48 4.64 26.36
N TYR A 662 13.32 4.54 25.04
CA TYR A 662 12.03 4.59 24.37
C TYR A 662 11.69 3.24 23.73
N LEU A 663 10.47 2.76 23.98
CA LEU A 663 9.91 1.54 23.40
C LEU A 663 8.59 1.83 22.69
N GLU A 664 8.50 1.58 21.40
CA GLU A 664 7.26 1.67 20.64
C GLU A 664 6.54 0.32 20.59
N ILE A 665 5.26 0.29 20.97
CA ILE A 665 4.48 -0.95 21.05
C ILE A 665 3.15 -0.79 20.31
N ALA A 666 2.99 -1.52 19.21
CA ALA A 666 1.70 -1.73 18.56
C ALA A 666 0.94 -2.89 19.24
N VAL A 667 -0.33 -2.69 19.57
CA VAL A 667 -1.14 -3.64 20.34
C VAL A 667 -2.35 -4.14 19.54
N ALA A 668 -2.65 -5.42 19.71
CA ALA A 668 -3.75 -6.11 19.06
C ALA A 668 -4.46 -7.08 20.01
N LEU A 669 -5.62 -7.58 19.56
CA LEU A 669 -6.42 -8.56 20.28
C LEU A 669 -6.42 -9.91 19.54
N HIS A 670 -5.87 -10.94 20.16
CA HIS A 670 -5.82 -12.27 19.55
C HIS A 670 -7.24 -12.82 19.28
N ALA A 671 -7.48 -13.22 18.02
CA ALA A 671 -8.84 -13.44 17.49
C ALA A 671 -9.65 -14.50 18.27
N ARG A 672 -8.99 -15.53 18.80
CA ARG A 672 -9.64 -16.63 19.56
C ARG A 672 -9.70 -16.34 21.07
N THR A 673 -8.54 -16.23 21.73
CA THR A 673 -8.44 -16.06 23.20
C THR A 673 -8.88 -14.69 23.71
N LYS A 674 -8.96 -13.66 22.84
CA LYS A 674 -9.23 -12.26 23.21
C LYS A 674 -8.20 -11.65 24.17
N GLU A 675 -6.98 -12.18 24.17
CA GLU A 675 -5.86 -11.62 24.91
C GLU A 675 -5.17 -10.49 24.14
N HIS A 676 -4.46 -9.63 24.85
CA HIS A 676 -3.69 -8.54 24.27
C HIS A 676 -2.30 -9.04 23.90
N TRP A 677 -1.89 -8.75 22.66
CA TRP A 677 -0.63 -9.15 22.07
C TRP A 677 0.03 -7.94 21.42
N ILE A 678 1.35 -7.97 21.32
CA ILE A 678 2.11 -7.07 20.46
C ILE A 678 1.93 -7.55 19.02
N GLN A 679 1.57 -6.65 18.11
CA GLN A 679 1.40 -6.93 16.68
C GLN A 679 2.49 -6.24 15.86
N PHE A 680 2.92 -6.88 14.78
CA PHE A 680 3.75 -6.31 13.73
C PHE A 680 3.12 -6.63 12.38
N ASP A 681 2.90 -5.62 11.51
CA ASP A 681 2.16 -5.73 10.25
C ASP A 681 0.85 -6.55 10.44
N GLU A 682 0.70 -7.74 9.87
CA GLU A 682 -0.45 -8.63 10.05
C GLU A 682 -0.31 -9.66 11.20
N PHE A 683 0.83 -9.73 11.88
CA PHE A 683 1.26 -10.84 12.74
C PHE A 683 1.25 -10.51 14.24
N LEU A 684 0.91 -11.50 15.06
CA LEU A 684 1.07 -11.38 16.51
C LEU A 684 2.48 -11.86 16.89
N ALA A 685 3.32 -10.94 17.36
CA ALA A 685 4.72 -11.22 17.67
C ALA A 685 4.87 -11.85 19.06
N ASN A 686 4.56 -11.09 20.12
CA ASN A 686 4.75 -11.51 21.51
C ASN A 686 3.52 -11.21 22.38
N PRO A 687 3.20 -12.03 23.40
CA PRO A 687 2.11 -11.72 24.33
C PRO A 687 2.43 -10.47 25.16
N LEU A 688 1.46 -9.57 25.34
CA LEU A 688 1.72 -8.25 25.96
C LEU A 688 2.12 -8.34 27.44
N ILE A 689 1.50 -9.24 28.21
CA ILE A 689 1.71 -9.30 29.68
C ILE A 689 3.16 -9.68 30.07
N PRO A 690 3.78 -10.74 29.49
CA PRO A 690 5.20 -11.02 29.67
C PRO A 690 6.10 -9.82 29.33
N ALA A 691 5.85 -9.14 28.20
CA ALA A 691 6.63 -7.98 27.78
C ALA A 691 6.51 -6.79 28.76
N LEU A 692 5.32 -6.53 29.32
CA LEU A 692 5.15 -5.54 30.39
C LEU A 692 5.85 -5.94 31.70
N ASN A 693 5.95 -7.24 32.01
CA ASN A 693 6.70 -7.73 33.16
C ASN A 693 8.22 -7.60 32.98
N GLU A 694 8.75 -7.77 31.76
CA GLU A 694 10.15 -7.46 31.43
C GLU A 694 10.47 -5.98 31.73
N ILE A 695 9.63 -5.07 31.25
CA ILE A 695 9.75 -3.63 31.52
C ILE A 695 9.68 -3.35 33.03
N ARG A 696 8.71 -3.94 33.73
CA ARG A 696 8.55 -3.79 35.19
C ARG A 696 9.79 -4.25 35.94
N ASN A 697 10.35 -5.42 35.61
CA ASN A 697 11.59 -5.91 36.21
C ASN A 697 12.73 -4.91 36.04
N PHE A 698 12.87 -4.28 34.85
CA PHE A 698 13.96 -3.32 34.60
C PHE A 698 13.83 -2.07 35.49
N ILE A 699 12.59 -1.59 35.67
CA ILE A 699 12.29 -0.46 36.55
C ILE A 699 12.46 -0.84 38.03
N GLU A 700 12.15 -2.08 38.43
CA GLU A 700 12.42 -2.57 39.79
C GLU A 700 13.93 -2.76 40.08
N SER A 701 14.76 -3.00 39.05
CA SER A 701 16.22 -3.23 39.16
C SER A 701 17.11 -2.00 38.95
N THR A 702 16.56 -0.88 38.51
CA THR A 702 17.33 0.34 38.15
C THR A 702 16.67 1.61 38.70
N ASN A 703 17.32 2.76 38.55
CA ASN A 703 16.71 4.08 38.77
C ASN A 703 16.36 4.80 37.45
N GLU A 704 16.40 4.11 36.32
CA GLU A 704 16.19 4.72 35.01
C GLU A 704 14.74 5.16 34.79
N ILE A 705 14.55 6.08 33.84
CA ILE A 705 13.26 6.57 33.38
C ILE A 705 13.05 6.11 31.94
N ILE A 706 11.88 5.57 31.61
CA ILE A 706 11.55 5.04 30.29
C ILE A 706 10.27 5.66 29.72
N ILE A 707 10.14 5.60 28.40
CA ILE A 707 8.98 5.99 27.61
C ILE A 707 8.43 4.76 26.90
N ILE A 708 7.15 4.47 27.08
CA ILE A 708 6.41 3.43 26.37
C ILE A 708 5.39 4.14 25.48
N ASP A 709 5.57 4.08 24.16
CA ASP A 709 4.61 4.64 23.20
C ASP A 709 3.67 3.54 22.69
N ILE A 710 2.44 3.52 23.22
CA ILE A 710 1.37 2.68 22.68
C ILE A 710 0.79 3.39 21.46
N HIS A 711 1.52 3.31 20.34
CA HIS A 711 1.28 4.14 19.17
C HIS A 711 0.19 3.63 18.23
N SER A 712 0.06 2.29 18.10
CA SER A 712 -0.80 1.69 17.08
C SER A 712 -1.72 0.61 17.68
N PHE A 713 -2.99 0.64 17.27
CA PHE A 713 -4.04 -0.26 17.75
C PHE A 713 -4.63 -1.02 16.55
N LEU A 714 -4.14 -2.24 16.33
CA LEU A 714 -4.34 -2.97 15.08
C LEU A 714 -5.51 -3.98 15.17
N LYS A 715 -5.29 -5.27 14.87
CA LYS A 715 -6.38 -6.24 14.71
C LYS A 715 -7.18 -6.34 16.00
N GLY A 716 -8.50 -6.12 15.90
CA GLY A 716 -9.39 -6.12 17.04
C GLY A 716 -9.55 -4.77 17.77
N PHE A 717 -9.04 -3.65 17.22
CA PHE A 717 -9.36 -2.30 17.70
C PHE A 717 -10.07 -1.42 16.64
N SER A 718 -10.20 -1.90 15.40
CA SER A 718 -10.93 -1.24 14.32
C SER A 718 -12.44 -1.06 14.58
N PHE A 719 -13.01 0.02 14.01
CA PHE A 719 -14.41 0.46 14.01
C PHE A 719 -14.96 0.96 15.36
N HIS A 720 -14.96 2.28 15.58
CA HIS A 720 -15.48 2.93 16.79
C HIS A 720 -16.92 2.49 17.13
N ASN A 721 -17.03 1.65 18.15
CA ASN A 721 -18.28 1.22 18.76
C ASN A 721 -18.03 0.87 20.23
N VAL A 722 -19.10 0.60 20.99
CA VAL A 722 -19.06 0.32 22.43
C VAL A 722 -18.10 -0.84 22.79
N SER A 723 -17.89 -1.80 21.87
CA SER A 723 -16.96 -2.92 22.05
C SER A 723 -15.49 -2.50 21.89
N VAL A 724 -15.16 -1.57 20.98
CA VAL A 724 -13.81 -0.98 20.87
C VAL A 724 -13.45 -0.22 22.15
N SER A 725 -14.29 0.71 22.62
CA SER A 725 -13.98 1.49 23.83
C SER A 725 -13.84 0.60 25.07
N ARG A 726 -14.56 -0.53 25.14
CA ARG A 726 -14.36 -1.54 26.19
C ARG A 726 -12.99 -2.21 26.11
N ARG A 727 -12.50 -2.52 24.91
CA ARG A 727 -11.17 -3.13 24.69
C ARG A 727 -10.04 -2.18 25.09
N HIS A 728 -10.10 -0.89 24.72
CA HIS A 728 -9.14 0.11 25.21
C HIS A 728 -9.13 0.18 26.75
N ARG A 729 -10.29 0.29 27.41
CA ARG A 729 -10.34 0.28 28.89
C ARG A 729 -9.73 -0.98 29.52
N MET A 730 -9.90 -2.16 28.91
CA MET A 730 -9.27 -3.40 29.39
C MET A 730 -7.75 -3.41 29.19
N LEU A 731 -7.24 -2.79 28.13
CA LEU A 731 -5.80 -2.60 27.90
C LEU A 731 -5.20 -1.59 28.90
N VAL A 732 -5.85 -0.43 29.06
CA VAL A 732 -5.44 0.61 30.01
C VAL A 732 -5.37 0.08 31.44
N GLN A 733 -6.39 -0.67 31.88
CA GLN A 733 -6.37 -1.29 33.21
C GLN A 733 -5.14 -2.20 33.39
N LYS A 734 -4.81 -3.04 32.40
CA LYS A 734 -3.64 -3.93 32.45
C LYS A 734 -2.30 -3.17 32.52
N LEU A 735 -2.17 -2.07 31.77
CA LEU A 735 -0.97 -1.22 31.83
C LEU A 735 -0.80 -0.66 33.25
N ILE A 736 -1.88 -0.14 33.83
CA ILE A 736 -1.89 0.45 35.18
C ILE A 736 -1.60 -0.61 36.26
N ASP A 737 -2.30 -1.76 36.22
CA ASP A 737 -2.16 -2.84 37.21
C ASP A 737 -0.71 -3.39 37.29
N ILE A 738 -0.02 -3.46 36.14
CA ILE A 738 1.34 -4.03 36.05
C ILE A 738 2.41 -2.98 36.38
N LEU A 739 2.25 -1.73 35.93
CA LEU A 739 3.33 -0.73 35.93
C LEU A 739 3.23 0.33 37.05
N GLN A 740 2.13 0.38 37.81
CA GLN A 740 2.11 1.09 39.09
C GLN A 740 3.08 0.43 40.10
N PRO A 741 3.74 1.20 40.98
CA PRO A 741 3.52 2.63 41.28
C PRO A 741 4.33 3.62 40.41
N TYR A 742 5.07 3.15 39.41
CA TYR A 742 6.12 3.93 38.72
C TYR A 742 5.61 4.89 37.64
N LEU A 743 4.31 4.88 37.31
CA LEU A 743 3.75 5.72 36.25
C LEU A 743 3.82 7.21 36.57
N ILE A 744 4.28 8.02 35.62
CA ILE A 744 4.36 9.49 35.67
C ILE A 744 2.97 10.07 35.39
N PRO A 745 2.27 10.68 36.37
CA PRO A 745 0.94 11.25 36.16
C PRO A 745 1.01 12.63 35.51
N LYS A 746 -0.01 12.97 34.71
CA LYS A 746 -0.19 14.29 34.07
C LYS A 746 -0.19 15.47 35.03
N SER A 747 -0.51 15.24 36.31
CA SER A 747 -0.46 16.27 37.36
C SER A 747 0.94 16.83 37.62
N MET A 748 2.01 16.13 37.26
CA MET A 748 3.39 16.65 37.31
C MET A 748 3.67 17.68 36.21
N GLY A 749 2.89 17.68 35.13
CA GLY A 749 3.04 18.60 34.00
C GLY A 749 4.21 18.27 33.06
N ILE A 750 4.20 18.90 31.89
CA ILE A 750 5.19 18.65 30.81
C ILE A 750 6.60 19.16 31.10
N ASN A 751 6.77 20.03 32.10
CA ASN A 751 8.07 20.64 32.46
C ASN A 751 8.70 19.97 33.69
N VAL A 752 8.22 18.80 34.12
CA VAL A 752 8.80 18.06 35.26
C VAL A 752 10.24 17.66 34.94
N THR A 753 11.16 17.93 35.86
CA THR A 753 12.59 17.62 35.67
C THR A 753 12.88 16.16 36.03
N LEU A 754 13.97 15.59 35.49
CA LEU A 754 14.39 14.23 35.89
C LEU A 754 14.64 14.13 37.40
N LYS A 755 15.12 15.21 38.03
CA LYS A 755 15.29 15.32 39.48
C LYS A 755 13.99 15.05 40.24
N ASP A 756 12.90 15.69 39.82
CA ASP A 756 11.59 15.57 40.47
C ASP A 756 11.01 14.16 40.23
N LEU A 757 11.15 13.65 39.00
CA LEU A 757 10.78 12.28 38.64
C LEU A 757 11.49 11.22 39.50
N TRP A 758 12.80 11.37 39.73
CA TRP A 758 13.56 10.51 40.62
C TRP A 758 13.17 10.67 42.09
N ALA A 759 12.93 11.90 42.57
CA ALA A 759 12.53 12.16 43.96
C ALA A 759 11.19 11.49 44.31
N ASP A 760 10.21 11.54 43.40
CA ASP A 760 8.87 10.96 43.58
C ASP A 760 8.78 9.49 43.09
N ASN A 761 9.89 8.89 42.66
CA ASN A 761 9.99 7.54 42.11
C ASN A 761 9.01 7.29 40.92
N LYS A 762 8.82 8.31 40.07
CA LYS A 762 7.98 8.26 38.87
C LYS A 762 8.86 8.15 37.63
N ARG A 763 8.86 6.98 37.01
CA ARG A 763 9.90 6.53 36.09
C ARG A 763 9.40 5.88 34.80
N ILE A 764 8.08 5.82 34.59
CA ILE A 764 7.49 5.30 33.36
C ILE A 764 6.53 6.34 32.78
N TYR A 765 6.87 6.88 31.62
CA TYR A 765 5.96 7.68 30.79
C TYR A 765 5.22 6.73 29.85
N ILE A 766 3.88 6.81 29.80
CA ILE A 766 3.07 6.08 28.82
C ILE A 766 2.33 7.09 27.97
N SER A 767 2.67 7.17 26.68
CA SER A 767 1.83 7.78 25.67
C SER A 767 0.89 6.74 25.07
N TYR A 768 -0.32 7.19 24.74
CA TYR A 768 -1.40 6.32 24.31
C TYR A 768 -2.16 7.02 23.18
N ASN A 769 -2.00 6.53 21.95
CA ASN A 769 -2.43 7.23 20.73
C ASN A 769 -3.92 7.01 20.40
N ASP A 770 -4.79 7.18 21.40
CA ASP A 770 -6.24 7.04 21.31
C ASP A 770 -6.93 7.92 22.36
N GLU A 771 -8.20 8.31 22.13
CA GLU A 771 -8.96 9.23 22.99
C GLU A 771 -9.06 8.78 24.47
N ASN A 772 -8.92 7.49 24.77
CA ASN A 772 -8.99 6.99 26.15
C ASN A 772 -7.87 7.56 27.05
N HIS A 773 -6.78 8.12 26.49
CA HIS A 773 -5.78 8.84 27.28
C HIS A 773 -6.36 10.07 28.02
N VAL A 774 -7.47 10.64 27.55
CA VAL A 774 -8.14 11.79 28.19
C VAL A 774 -8.71 11.40 29.57
N HIS A 775 -9.11 10.13 29.74
CA HIS A 775 -9.87 9.67 30.91
C HIS A 775 -9.02 9.11 32.06
N ASP A 776 -7.75 8.78 31.84
CA ASP A 776 -6.83 8.35 32.90
C ASP A 776 -5.75 9.40 33.18
N GLN A 777 -5.35 9.60 34.44
CA GLN A 777 -4.34 10.59 34.81
C GLN A 777 -2.89 10.17 34.48
N HIS A 778 -2.62 8.88 34.24
CA HIS A 778 -1.28 8.34 33.97
C HIS A 778 -0.98 8.16 32.47
N LEU A 779 -1.98 8.32 31.62
CA LEU A 779 -1.82 8.23 30.16
C LEU A 779 -1.67 9.63 29.56
N TRP A 780 -0.59 9.79 28.82
CA TRP A 780 -0.28 10.98 28.05
C TRP A 780 -0.78 10.84 26.60
N PRO A 781 -1.01 11.96 25.89
CA PRO A 781 -1.32 11.92 24.46
C PRO A 781 -0.25 11.17 23.66
N GLY A 782 -0.64 10.59 22.52
CA GLY A 782 0.30 9.95 21.58
C GLY A 782 1.46 10.86 21.19
N ILE A 783 2.67 10.29 21.11
CA ILE A 783 3.87 11.02 20.70
C ILE A 783 3.85 11.19 19.17
N PRO A 784 4.01 12.42 18.62
CA PRO A 784 4.10 12.61 17.17
C PRO A 784 5.31 11.90 16.58
N HIS A 785 5.08 11.14 15.51
CA HIS A 785 6.14 10.49 14.73
C HIS A 785 6.46 11.31 13.48
N PHE A 786 7.75 11.56 13.26
CA PHE A 786 8.28 12.10 12.02
C PHE A 786 8.84 10.94 11.20
N LEU A 787 8.11 10.58 10.15
CA LEU A 787 8.34 9.42 9.29
C LEU A 787 8.08 9.80 7.82
N VAL A 788 8.84 9.20 6.92
CA VAL A 788 8.52 9.10 5.49
C VAL A 788 8.68 7.64 5.07
N GLU A 789 7.68 7.09 4.39
CA GLU A 789 7.76 5.75 3.82
C GLU A 789 8.76 5.75 2.65
N THR A 790 9.96 5.21 2.89
CA THR A 790 11.04 5.16 1.90
C THR A 790 11.97 3.97 2.14
N VAL A 791 12.51 3.42 1.05
CA VAL A 791 13.62 2.44 1.06
C VAL A 791 14.99 3.08 0.79
N LYS A 792 15.07 4.42 0.82
CA LYS A 792 16.26 5.23 0.56
C LYS A 792 16.54 6.16 1.74
N VAL A 793 17.77 6.13 2.25
CA VAL A 793 18.21 6.92 3.41
C VAL A 793 18.15 8.43 3.14
N GLU A 794 18.56 8.87 1.95
CA GLU A 794 18.68 10.28 1.58
C GLU A 794 17.32 11.00 1.59
N MET A 795 16.25 10.28 1.25
CA MET A 795 14.88 10.80 1.28
C MET A 795 14.41 11.06 2.72
N LEU A 796 14.77 10.19 3.66
CA LEU A 796 14.41 10.36 5.08
C LEU A 796 15.23 11.48 5.73
N VAL A 797 16.53 11.54 5.42
CA VAL A 797 17.43 12.62 5.87
C VAL A 797 16.94 13.98 5.35
N THR A 798 16.65 14.09 4.05
CA THR A 798 16.09 15.31 3.43
C THR A 798 14.78 15.74 4.09
N TYR A 799 13.99 14.79 4.60
CA TYR A 799 12.77 15.09 5.35
C TYR A 799 13.08 15.61 6.76
N PHE A 800 14.01 14.99 7.49
CA PHE A 800 14.45 15.47 8.81
C PHE A 800 15.11 16.85 8.74
N GLU A 801 15.93 17.13 7.73
CA GLU A 801 16.56 18.46 7.54
C GLU A 801 15.55 19.57 7.26
N ARG A 802 14.47 19.26 6.54
CA ARG A 802 13.35 20.19 6.32
C ARG A 802 12.49 20.34 7.57
N PHE A 803 12.55 19.39 8.49
CA PHE A 803 11.84 19.46 9.76
C PHE A 803 12.67 20.24 10.79
N SER A 804 12.40 21.54 10.91
CA SER A 804 12.88 22.36 12.01
C SER A 804 11.92 22.23 13.21
N PRO A 805 12.23 21.45 14.27
CA PRO A 805 11.44 21.43 15.49
C PRO A 805 11.49 22.82 16.16
N THR A 806 10.45 23.63 15.94
CA THR A 806 10.30 24.94 16.59
C THR A 806 10.02 24.76 18.09
N VAL A 807 11.09 24.63 18.89
CA VAL A 807 11.15 24.66 20.37
C VAL A 807 9.86 24.16 21.04
N ASN A 808 9.49 22.91 20.76
CA ASN A 808 8.27 22.31 21.31
C ASN A 808 8.58 21.65 22.65
N LYS A 809 7.92 22.11 23.72
CA LYS A 809 8.02 21.57 25.09
C LYS A 809 7.35 20.19 25.26
N ARG A 810 7.41 19.34 24.23
CA ARG A 810 6.69 18.07 24.14
C ARG A 810 7.57 17.04 23.45
N LEU A 811 7.38 15.78 23.83
CA LEU A 811 8.05 14.64 23.20
C LEU A 811 7.65 14.50 21.72
N TRP A 812 8.58 13.99 20.92
CA TRP A 812 8.38 13.59 19.53
C TRP A 812 9.47 12.60 19.10
N THR A 813 9.15 11.77 18.11
CA THR A 813 10.02 10.68 17.64
C THR A 813 10.43 10.89 16.20
N ALA A 814 11.74 10.91 15.93
CA ALA A 814 12.28 10.66 14.59
C ALA A 814 12.29 9.15 14.34
N GLN A 815 11.52 8.69 13.36
CA GLN A 815 11.47 7.29 12.97
C GLN A 815 12.62 7.01 11.99
N ALA A 816 13.78 6.66 12.55
CA ALA A 816 15.02 6.42 11.84
C ALA A 816 15.10 4.95 11.37
N HIS A 817 14.17 4.56 10.52
CA HIS A 817 14.13 3.26 9.85
C HIS A 817 13.67 3.42 8.40
N LEU A 818 13.85 2.39 7.58
CA LEU A 818 13.39 2.37 6.18
C LEU A 818 12.16 1.45 6.05
N THR A 819 11.15 1.90 5.33
CA THR A 819 9.88 1.19 5.15
C THR A 819 9.84 0.48 3.79
N PRO A 820 9.88 -0.86 3.72
CA PRO A 820 9.74 -1.59 2.47
C PRO A 820 8.30 -1.50 1.95
N THR A 821 8.14 -0.94 0.75
CA THR A 821 6.87 -0.98 0.03
C THR A 821 6.46 -2.41 -0.30
N ASP A 822 5.17 -2.65 -0.52
CA ASP A 822 4.64 -3.95 -0.97
C ASP A 822 5.34 -4.43 -2.26
N ALA A 823 5.58 -3.48 -3.16
CA ALA A 823 6.46 -3.58 -4.32
C ALA A 823 7.86 -4.16 -4.01
N PHE A 824 8.53 -3.62 -2.99
CA PHE A 824 9.86 -4.06 -2.56
C PHE A 824 9.83 -5.47 -1.98
N LYS A 825 8.86 -5.77 -1.08
CA LYS A 825 8.66 -7.09 -0.48
C LYS A 825 8.53 -8.20 -1.55
N ILE A 826 7.85 -7.90 -2.67
CA ILE A 826 7.61 -8.86 -3.76
C ILE A 826 8.80 -8.97 -4.74
N THR A 827 9.49 -7.86 -5.04
CA THR A 827 10.52 -7.83 -6.11
C THR A 827 11.93 -8.16 -5.63
N LYS A 828 12.21 -8.03 -4.33
CA LYS A 828 13.54 -8.24 -3.73
C LYS A 828 13.53 -9.43 -2.78
N ALA A 829 13.27 -10.64 -3.30
CA ALA A 829 13.17 -11.87 -2.50
C ALA A 829 14.42 -12.21 -1.66
N ASN A 830 15.60 -11.67 -1.98
CA ASN A 830 16.84 -11.83 -1.20
C ASN A 830 17.08 -10.66 -0.21
N SER A 831 16.19 -9.67 -0.12
CA SER A 831 16.28 -8.54 0.80
C SER A 831 15.36 -8.72 2.00
N SER A 832 15.52 -7.88 3.03
CA SER A 832 14.86 -8.01 4.32
C SER A 832 14.85 -6.68 5.08
N LEU A 833 14.06 -6.56 6.15
CA LEU A 833 14.18 -5.42 7.08
C LEU A 833 15.60 -5.31 7.65
N ARG A 834 16.26 -6.46 7.87
CA ARG A 834 17.65 -6.55 8.33
C ARG A 834 18.66 -5.94 7.37
N HIS A 835 18.47 -6.07 6.05
CA HIS A 835 19.32 -5.43 5.05
C HIS A 835 19.12 -3.90 5.04
N LEU A 836 17.87 -3.45 5.03
CA LEU A 836 17.52 -2.02 5.08
C LEU A 836 18.07 -1.36 6.35
N ALA A 837 17.93 -2.01 7.50
CA ALA A 837 18.46 -1.54 8.76
C ALA A 837 20.00 -1.53 8.81
N HIS A 838 20.68 -2.45 8.14
CA HIS A 838 22.15 -2.44 8.06
C HIS A 838 22.65 -1.18 7.35
N GLU A 839 22.11 -0.92 6.16
CA GLU A 839 22.40 0.26 5.35
C GLU A 839 22.09 1.56 6.10
N SER A 840 20.95 1.63 6.79
CA SER A 840 20.50 2.85 7.45
C SER A 840 21.19 3.12 8.81
N ASN A 841 21.48 2.08 9.61
CA ASN A 841 22.00 2.24 10.97
C ASN A 841 23.42 2.80 11.03
N HIS A 842 24.29 2.41 10.09
CA HIS A 842 25.64 2.99 9.97
C HIS A 842 25.52 4.49 9.71
N TYR A 843 24.77 4.89 8.68
CA TYR A 843 24.56 6.29 8.31
C TYR A 843 23.93 7.11 9.45
N PHE A 844 22.87 6.60 10.10
CA PHE A 844 22.19 7.33 11.17
C PHE A 844 23.08 7.56 12.39
N THR A 845 23.97 6.62 12.74
CA THR A 845 24.91 6.81 13.87
C THR A 845 25.72 8.10 13.69
N GLU A 846 26.22 8.33 12.48
CA GLU A 846 27.05 9.49 12.16
C GLU A 846 26.22 10.75 11.97
N TRP A 847 25.14 10.66 11.18
CA TRP A 847 24.35 11.83 10.83
C TRP A 847 23.66 12.46 12.06
N PHE A 848 23.15 11.64 12.98
CA PHE A 848 22.62 12.17 14.24
C PHE A 848 23.72 12.75 15.13
N ARG A 849 24.90 12.13 15.22
CA ARG A 849 26.06 12.64 15.99
C ARG A 849 26.53 14.00 15.47
N ASP A 850 26.67 14.15 14.16
CA ASP A 850 27.40 15.30 13.59
C ASP A 850 26.48 16.47 13.20
N PHE A 851 25.20 16.24 12.87
CA PHE A 851 24.31 17.27 12.29
C PHE A 851 23.00 17.53 13.03
N TRP A 852 22.55 16.60 13.89
CA TRP A 852 21.22 16.67 14.51
C TRP A 852 21.17 16.33 16.01
N TRP A 853 22.33 16.17 16.65
CA TRP A 853 22.46 15.85 18.08
C TRP A 853 21.90 16.94 19.00
N ASP A 854 21.82 18.19 18.53
CA ASP A 854 21.32 19.35 19.26
C ASP A 854 19.78 19.46 19.20
N LYS A 855 19.20 19.00 18.09
CA LYS A 855 17.78 19.11 17.78
C LYS A 855 16.98 17.85 18.11
N SER A 856 17.63 16.68 18.24
CA SER A 856 16.96 15.40 18.45
C SER A 856 16.21 15.31 19.80
N ASN A 857 15.04 14.68 19.79
CA ASN A 857 14.41 14.16 21.02
C ASN A 857 14.48 12.63 21.02
N ILE A 858 13.42 11.91 20.65
CA ILE A 858 13.45 10.45 20.57
C ILE A 858 13.91 10.02 19.17
N ILE A 859 14.76 9.00 19.10
CA ILE A 859 15.21 8.38 17.85
C ILE A 859 14.90 6.89 17.92
N ALA A 860 13.99 6.43 17.06
CA ALA A 860 13.56 5.02 17.01
C ALA A 860 14.18 4.32 15.79
N THR A 861 14.86 3.20 16.01
CA THR A 861 15.56 2.42 14.96
C THR A 861 15.13 0.96 14.92
N ASP A 862 15.29 0.32 13.76
CA ASP A 862 15.23 -1.14 13.61
C ASP A 862 16.61 -1.74 13.92
N PHE A 863 16.64 -2.89 14.60
CA PHE A 863 17.85 -3.63 14.97
C PHE A 863 18.94 -2.76 15.62
N PHE A 864 18.60 -2.12 16.74
CA PHE A 864 19.42 -1.07 17.38
C PHE A 864 20.90 -1.42 17.61
N HIS A 865 21.26 -2.70 17.73
CA HIS A 865 22.66 -3.14 17.88
C HIS A 865 23.56 -2.77 16.69
N GLY A 866 22.98 -2.54 15.51
CA GLY A 866 23.67 -2.10 14.30
C GLY A 866 24.06 -0.61 14.28
N ASN A 867 23.63 0.17 15.27
CA ASN A 867 24.02 1.58 15.45
C ASN A 867 24.68 1.83 16.80
N ASN A 868 25.24 3.03 17.00
CA ASN A 868 25.81 3.46 18.29
C ASN A 868 25.06 4.64 18.93
N LEU A 869 23.76 4.79 18.64
CA LEU A 869 22.96 5.95 19.09
C LEU A 869 22.83 6.07 20.61
N ILE A 870 23.11 5.01 21.36
CA ILE A 870 23.08 5.03 22.83
C ILE A 870 24.27 5.85 23.39
N ASP A 871 25.50 5.56 22.95
CA ASP A 871 26.67 6.37 23.33
C ASP A 871 26.53 7.81 22.83
N VAL A 872 26.10 8.01 21.57
CA VAL A 872 25.88 9.37 21.01
C VAL A 872 24.85 10.14 21.84
N ALA A 873 23.76 9.50 22.29
CA ALA A 873 22.78 10.15 23.16
C ALA A 873 23.34 10.49 24.54
N ILE A 874 24.21 9.67 25.12
CA ILE A 874 24.89 9.97 26.39
C ILE A 874 25.80 11.19 26.24
N GLU A 875 26.64 11.21 25.20
CA GLU A 875 27.55 12.32 24.88
C GLU A 875 26.75 13.62 24.62
N ALA A 876 25.76 13.58 23.72
CA ALA A 876 24.89 14.72 23.41
C ALA A 876 24.18 15.30 24.65
N ASN A 877 23.70 14.45 25.57
CA ASN A 877 23.03 14.91 26.78
C ASN A 877 24.01 15.50 27.83
N GLN A 878 25.29 15.13 27.80
CA GLN A 878 26.33 15.78 28.59
C GLN A 878 26.73 17.13 27.99
N GLU A 879 26.82 17.24 26.66
CA GLU A 879 27.16 18.51 25.99
C GLU A 879 26.05 19.56 26.12
N ARG A 880 24.77 19.15 26.07
CA ARG A 880 23.62 20.05 26.30
C ARG A 880 23.69 20.79 27.64
N ASP A 881 24.19 20.14 28.71
CA ASP A 881 24.44 20.75 30.02
C ASP A 881 25.54 21.82 29.95
N ALA A 882 26.68 21.50 29.32
CA ALA A 882 27.81 22.41 29.18
C ALA A 882 27.54 23.67 28.33
N THR A 883 26.47 23.68 27.52
CA THR A 883 25.99 24.85 26.77
C THR A 883 24.93 25.69 27.50
N HIS A 884 24.49 25.25 28.67
CA HIS A 884 23.45 25.90 29.47
C HIS A 884 23.98 26.74 30.65
N GLU A 885 25.26 26.56 31.05
CA GLU A 885 26.03 27.47 31.92
C GLU A 885 26.61 28.68 31.15
#